data_AF-A0A151FCB4-F1
#
_entry.id   AF-A0A151FCB4-F1
#
_cell.length_a   1.000
_cell.length_b   1.000
_cell.length_c   1.000
_cell.angle_alpha   90.00
_cell.angle_beta   90.00
_cell.angle_gamma   90.00
#
_symmetry.space_group_name_H-M   'P 1'
#
loop_
_entity.id
_entity.type
_entity.pdbx_description
1 polymer ?
#
loop_
_entity_poly.entity_id
_entity_poly.type
_entity_poly.pdbx_seq_one_letter_code
_entity_poly.pdbx_strand_id
1 'polypeptide(L)'
;MAEFTSTEKQLLECISEGFLHVSLAAIRQTVKKIWCAEAPRIVKDYTDHGIAHSERLVGFVARLLEANEGRDLSSQETYLLLASIYLHDIGMQCDVVSFPEIKERAESLGAKFEVEFTAQTASGYNIEEQKAIRENHQYLTAAWVDHASRTGKTVLGPAAKTIPEELVDDLMDICKYHAKAPVTDCPLTFTFNPNERKQLIAAILRFADELDLDGRRASIETVKNFRLNPHNSVYWWLHNRIKVIFISRNVILLTIRLHPDDVKRHGPFAHDMFINGFQNKNRAVLSVLAKNGIPIVISDDSKVVEHDRAEPLPPDIVQAFQLMQQKHDPLTELTDEVSTWLQAIGYEVKNSQHCNKRTMDILATLDIGTVKQRILVRCIGGEITAADVEALDEVLNRRIPHGWLISDKRVSHRARELVAQDDAILVFNLSEFLRQMVWGPYFDTIMSSVEKDQINKLYVDLACYKQEMSEEGDEVGRETYESLDQYVDDWLTERGKMHISLLGEFGAGKTWFCRHYAYRQLKRYLKDAPNRRLPLLITLRAFTKAMSAEQLINNALLEQYRLSFVGSAFQIFQELNRRGKLLLILDGFDEMARQVDYQTVVDNFWELARLIDDSSKVILTSRTEYFRWAKESEKILEGKEFGRRIILLSPPKFEVLHLKPFSDDQIREVIVRRLGMKNGEVIADYILRTR
;
A
#
# COMPACT_ATOMS: atom_id res chain seq x y z
N MET A 1 -2.12 -3.25 -46.22
CA MET A 1 -1.02 -3.55 -45.29
C MET A 1 -1.08 -2.51 -44.17
N ALA A 2 -0.88 -2.88 -42.91
CA ALA A 2 -0.90 -1.90 -41.82
C ALA A 2 0.23 -0.88 -42.01
N GLU A 3 -0.07 0.41 -41.93
CA GLU A 3 0.93 1.46 -42.13
C GLU A 3 1.58 1.80 -40.78
N PHE A 4 2.75 1.21 -40.53
CA PHE A 4 3.58 1.52 -39.37
C PHE A 4 4.28 2.88 -39.56
N THR A 5 4.34 3.66 -38.49
CA THR A 5 5.09 4.91 -38.39
C THR A 5 6.59 4.67 -38.55
N SER A 6 7.36 5.74 -38.77
CA SER A 6 8.83 5.63 -38.88
C SER A 6 9.47 5.07 -37.61
N THR A 7 8.97 5.45 -36.44
CA THR A 7 9.51 4.99 -35.15
C THR A 7 9.14 3.53 -34.87
N GLU A 8 7.90 3.12 -35.22
CA GLU A 8 7.53 1.69 -35.17
C GLU A 8 8.43 0.87 -36.10
N LYS A 9 8.71 1.36 -37.32
CA LYS A 9 9.61 0.68 -38.27
C LYS A 9 11.02 0.49 -37.71
N GLN A 10 11.56 1.47 -36.98
CA GLN A 10 12.87 1.34 -36.34
C GLN A 10 12.89 0.23 -35.30
N LEU A 11 11.87 0.11 -34.45
CA LEU A 11 11.79 -1.00 -33.50
C LEU A 11 11.59 -2.34 -34.22
N LEU A 12 10.76 -2.36 -35.27
CA LEU A 12 10.53 -3.56 -36.08
C LEU A 12 11.81 -4.11 -36.75
N GLU A 13 12.84 -3.30 -36.97
CA GLU A 13 14.15 -3.77 -37.47
C GLU A 13 14.84 -4.75 -36.50
N CYS A 14 14.51 -4.71 -35.20
CA CYS A 14 15.02 -5.65 -34.19
C CYS A 14 14.37 -7.04 -34.28
N ILE A 15 13.27 -7.19 -35.04
CA ILE A 15 12.54 -8.45 -35.19
C ILE A 15 13.00 -9.17 -36.46
N SER A 16 13.72 -10.27 -36.30
CA SER A 16 14.22 -11.09 -37.42
C SER A 16 13.16 -11.97 -38.08
N GLU A 17 12.14 -12.38 -37.33
CA GLU A 17 11.17 -13.39 -37.73
C GLU A 17 9.97 -12.78 -38.45
N GLY A 18 9.82 -13.07 -39.75
CA GLY A 18 8.75 -12.50 -40.58
C GLY A 18 7.32 -12.79 -40.08
N PHE A 19 7.09 -13.90 -39.37
CA PHE A 19 5.75 -14.21 -38.83
C PHE A 19 5.36 -13.29 -37.66
N LEU A 20 6.34 -12.79 -36.87
CA LEU A 20 6.09 -11.83 -35.79
C LEU A 20 5.65 -10.47 -36.35
N HIS A 21 6.22 -10.04 -37.48
CA HIS A 21 5.77 -8.84 -38.22
C HIS A 21 4.32 -8.97 -38.69
N VAL A 22 3.95 -10.12 -39.25
CA VAL A 22 2.58 -10.40 -39.70
C VAL A 22 1.63 -10.37 -38.50
N SER A 23 2.02 -10.95 -37.37
CA SER A 23 1.24 -10.93 -36.14
C SER A 23 1.02 -9.51 -35.61
N LEU A 24 2.07 -8.68 -35.52
CA LEU A 24 1.94 -7.28 -35.10
C LEU A 24 1.02 -6.48 -36.02
N ALA A 25 1.11 -6.69 -37.34
CA ALA A 25 0.22 -6.04 -38.30
C ALA A 25 -1.26 -6.46 -38.07
N ALA A 26 -1.50 -7.74 -37.76
CA ALA A 26 -2.84 -8.25 -37.44
C ALA A 26 -3.39 -7.69 -36.12
N ILE A 27 -2.56 -7.64 -35.07
CA ILE A 27 -2.88 -7.02 -33.78
C ILE A 27 -3.25 -5.56 -33.99
N ARG A 28 -2.37 -4.78 -34.62
CA ARG A 28 -2.54 -3.36 -34.87
C ARG A 28 -3.83 -3.06 -35.65
N GLN A 29 -4.11 -3.82 -36.70
CA GLN A 29 -5.34 -3.66 -37.49
C GLN A 29 -6.60 -4.00 -36.69
N THR A 30 -6.50 -4.97 -35.77
CA THR A 30 -7.62 -5.40 -34.93
C THR A 30 -7.91 -4.39 -33.82
N VAL A 31 -6.88 -3.85 -33.18
CA VAL A 31 -7.00 -2.77 -32.20
C VAL A 31 -7.61 -1.51 -32.84
N LYS A 32 -7.25 -1.20 -34.09
CA LYS A 32 -7.91 -0.13 -34.86
C LYS A 32 -9.43 -0.35 -35.03
N LYS A 33 -9.88 -1.61 -35.15
CA LYS A 33 -11.32 -1.95 -35.22
C LYS A 33 -12.00 -1.83 -33.85
N ILE A 34 -11.34 -2.30 -32.79
CA ILE A 34 -11.86 -2.25 -31.41
C ILE A 34 -12.10 -0.80 -30.97
N TRP A 35 -11.17 0.10 -31.28
CA TRP A 35 -11.24 1.52 -30.90
C TRP A 35 -11.86 2.43 -31.97
N CYS A 36 -12.45 1.87 -33.03
CA CYS A 36 -13.06 2.68 -34.09
C CYS A 36 -14.22 3.52 -33.54
N ALA A 37 -14.41 4.74 -34.05
CA ALA A 37 -15.50 5.64 -33.63
C ALA A 37 -16.91 5.05 -33.85
N GLU A 38 -17.03 4.10 -34.79
CA GLU A 38 -18.28 3.40 -35.12
C GLU A 38 -18.54 2.19 -34.20
N ALA A 39 -17.55 1.76 -33.40
CA ALA A 39 -17.71 0.67 -32.44
C ALA A 39 -18.41 1.17 -31.15
N PRO A 40 -19.22 0.33 -30.47
CA PRO A 40 -19.84 0.72 -29.21
C PRO A 40 -18.75 0.96 -28.16
N ARG A 41 -18.56 2.21 -27.73
CA ARG A 41 -17.69 2.51 -26.59
C ARG A 41 -18.35 2.03 -25.30
N ILE A 42 -17.72 1.06 -24.65
CA ILE A 42 -18.16 0.55 -23.35
C ILE A 42 -17.84 1.58 -22.27
N VAL A 43 -16.55 1.90 -22.12
CA VAL A 43 -16.09 3.00 -21.27
C VAL A 43 -16.11 4.28 -22.10
N LYS A 44 -17.11 5.15 -21.87
CA LYS A 44 -17.43 6.29 -22.75
C LYS A 44 -16.75 7.60 -22.34
N ASP A 45 -16.63 7.84 -21.04
CA ASP A 45 -16.18 9.12 -20.47
C ASP A 45 -14.67 9.16 -20.20
N TYR A 46 -13.92 8.17 -20.71
CA TYR A 46 -12.48 8.07 -20.50
C TYR A 46 -11.73 8.05 -21.84
N THR A 47 -10.45 8.40 -21.77
CA THR A 47 -9.60 8.74 -22.92
C THR A 47 -9.54 7.65 -23.96
N ASP A 48 -9.40 8.05 -25.23
CA ASP A 48 -9.27 7.13 -26.36
C ASP A 48 -7.85 6.52 -26.38
N HIS A 49 -7.77 5.20 -26.23
CA HIS A 49 -6.51 4.44 -26.27
C HIS A 49 -6.34 3.72 -27.61
N GLY A 50 -6.92 4.27 -28.68
CA GLY A 50 -6.70 3.83 -30.04
C GLY A 50 -5.26 4.05 -30.54
N ILE A 51 -5.07 3.80 -31.84
CA ILE A 51 -3.76 3.76 -32.49
C ILE A 51 -2.86 4.98 -32.24
N ALA A 52 -3.42 6.19 -32.23
CA ALA A 52 -2.63 7.40 -32.03
C ALA A 52 -1.99 7.46 -30.62
N HIS A 53 -2.59 6.81 -29.63
CA HIS A 53 -2.00 6.65 -28.30
C HIS A 53 -0.84 5.65 -28.34
N SER A 54 -1.06 4.46 -28.91
CA SER A 54 0.01 3.47 -29.11
C SER A 54 1.24 4.06 -29.84
N GLU A 55 1.03 4.87 -30.88
CA GLU A 55 2.11 5.56 -31.61
C GLU A 55 2.92 6.52 -30.72
N ARG A 56 2.28 7.23 -29.79
CA ARG A 56 2.99 8.09 -28.81
C ARG A 56 3.79 7.25 -27.82
N LEU A 57 3.23 6.15 -27.35
CA LEU A 57 3.93 5.22 -26.46
C LEU A 57 5.18 4.67 -27.12
N VAL A 58 5.10 4.27 -28.40
CA VAL A 58 6.28 3.86 -29.17
C VAL A 58 7.33 4.98 -29.24
N GLY A 59 6.90 6.24 -29.40
CA GLY A 59 7.79 7.39 -29.32
C GLY A 59 8.53 7.51 -27.98
N PHE A 60 7.83 7.37 -26.85
CA PHE A 60 8.45 7.38 -25.53
C PHE A 60 9.37 6.18 -25.31
N VAL A 61 8.96 4.98 -25.74
CA VAL A 61 9.78 3.77 -25.69
C VAL A 61 11.09 3.96 -26.43
N ALA A 62 11.07 4.50 -27.65
CA ALA A 62 12.28 4.77 -28.41
C ALA A 62 13.22 5.71 -27.65
N ARG A 63 12.69 6.76 -27.01
CA ARG A 63 13.46 7.69 -26.16
C ARG A 63 14.03 7.03 -24.91
N LEU A 64 13.28 6.12 -24.27
CA LEU A 64 13.75 5.38 -23.11
C LEU A 64 14.90 4.44 -23.49
N LEU A 65 14.79 3.76 -24.63
CA LEU A 65 15.82 2.85 -25.13
C LEU A 65 17.12 3.58 -25.53
N GLU A 66 17.08 4.86 -25.90
CA GLU A 66 18.29 5.68 -26.09
C GLU A 66 19.18 5.73 -24.83
N ALA A 67 18.61 5.54 -23.64
CA ALA A 67 19.36 5.52 -22.37
C ALA A 67 20.18 4.23 -22.18
N ASN A 68 19.94 3.19 -22.97
CA ASN A 68 20.51 1.85 -22.79
C ASN A 68 21.84 1.61 -23.55
N GLU A 69 22.55 2.68 -23.91
CA GLU A 69 23.88 2.65 -24.56
C GLU A 69 24.01 1.71 -25.80
N GLY A 70 22.91 1.47 -26.52
CA GLY A 70 22.90 0.62 -27.72
C GLY A 70 22.75 -0.88 -27.47
N ARG A 71 22.27 -1.30 -26.30
CA ARG A 71 21.73 -2.66 -26.12
C ARG A 71 20.28 -2.71 -26.62
N ASP A 72 20.07 -3.38 -27.74
CA ASP A 72 18.75 -3.57 -28.30
C ASP A 72 17.98 -4.66 -27.53
N LEU A 73 16.65 -4.52 -27.55
CA LEU A 73 15.76 -5.58 -27.12
C LEU A 73 15.91 -6.77 -28.08
N SER A 74 15.77 -7.99 -27.57
CA SER A 74 15.70 -9.16 -28.46
C SER A 74 14.50 -9.08 -29.41
N SER A 75 14.45 -9.98 -30.39
CA SER A 75 13.28 -10.08 -31.28
C SER A 75 11.99 -10.36 -30.50
N GLN A 76 12.02 -11.28 -29.53
CA GLN A 76 10.85 -11.63 -28.72
C GLN A 76 10.47 -10.51 -27.74
N GLU A 77 11.45 -9.85 -27.12
CA GLU A 77 11.22 -8.67 -26.26
C GLU A 77 10.61 -7.51 -27.02
N THR A 78 11.13 -7.22 -28.22
CA THR A 78 10.60 -6.16 -29.09
C THR A 78 9.18 -6.48 -29.54
N TYR A 79 8.94 -7.73 -29.94
CA TYR A 79 7.61 -8.19 -30.31
C TYR A 79 6.60 -8.03 -29.18
N LEU A 80 6.92 -8.53 -27.98
CA LEU A 80 6.03 -8.43 -26.82
C LEU A 80 5.83 -6.99 -26.35
N LEU A 81 6.84 -6.14 -26.45
CA LEU A 81 6.71 -4.72 -26.16
C LEU A 81 5.72 -4.04 -27.13
N LEU A 82 5.88 -4.24 -28.44
CA LEU A 82 4.95 -3.66 -29.42
C LEU A 82 3.54 -4.25 -29.31
N ALA A 83 3.42 -5.57 -29.15
CA ALA A 83 2.13 -6.23 -28.98
C ALA A 83 1.40 -5.73 -27.73
N SER A 84 2.10 -5.61 -26.60
CA SER A 84 1.52 -5.09 -25.35
C SER A 84 1.16 -3.61 -25.44
N ILE A 85 1.94 -2.77 -26.13
CA ILE A 85 1.58 -1.37 -26.41
C ILE A 85 0.23 -1.25 -27.13
N TYR A 86 -0.07 -2.15 -28.07
CA TYR A 86 -1.38 -2.13 -28.74
C TYR A 86 -2.50 -2.72 -27.88
N LEU A 87 -2.21 -3.71 -27.04
CA LEU A 87 -3.22 -4.52 -26.37
C LEU A 87 -3.51 -4.12 -24.92
N HIS A 88 -2.59 -3.44 -24.21
CA HIS A 88 -2.63 -3.25 -22.75
C HIS A 88 -3.99 -2.75 -22.21
N ASP A 89 -4.64 -1.87 -22.97
CA ASP A 89 -5.87 -1.19 -22.56
C ASP A 89 -7.16 -1.71 -23.21
N ILE A 90 -7.10 -2.73 -24.06
CA ILE A 90 -8.30 -3.24 -24.76
C ILE A 90 -9.37 -3.75 -23.79
N GLY A 91 -9.00 -4.16 -22.57
CA GLY A 91 -9.94 -4.57 -21.53
C GLY A 91 -11.00 -3.53 -21.21
N MET A 92 -10.75 -2.24 -21.48
CA MET A 92 -11.78 -1.18 -21.38
C MET A 92 -12.92 -1.30 -22.39
N GLN A 93 -12.73 -2.07 -23.47
CA GLN A 93 -13.74 -2.37 -24.48
C GLN A 93 -14.26 -3.82 -24.38
N CYS A 94 -14.00 -4.49 -23.26
CA CYS A 94 -14.48 -5.86 -23.04
C CYS A 94 -15.94 -5.85 -22.56
N ASP A 95 -16.85 -6.44 -23.33
CA ASP A 95 -18.24 -6.65 -22.93
C ASP A 95 -18.35 -7.88 -22.02
N VAL A 96 -18.21 -7.66 -20.72
CA VAL A 96 -18.20 -8.72 -19.69
C VAL A 96 -19.53 -9.45 -19.53
N VAL A 97 -20.65 -8.87 -19.98
CA VAL A 97 -21.97 -9.52 -20.01
C VAL A 97 -22.08 -10.48 -21.20
N SER A 98 -21.63 -10.06 -22.38
CA SER A 98 -21.63 -10.92 -23.57
C SER A 98 -20.56 -12.02 -23.52
N PHE A 99 -19.50 -11.81 -22.73
CA PHE A 99 -18.38 -12.75 -22.59
C PHE A 99 -18.10 -13.07 -21.11
N PRO A 100 -19.00 -13.81 -20.43
CA PRO A 100 -18.83 -14.15 -19.02
C PRO A 100 -17.58 -14.98 -18.77
N GLU A 101 -17.11 -15.78 -19.74
CA GLU A 101 -15.90 -16.58 -19.60
C GLU A 101 -14.64 -15.70 -19.49
N ILE A 102 -14.64 -14.53 -20.14
CA ILE A 102 -13.55 -13.55 -20.03
C ILE A 102 -13.59 -12.90 -18.65
N LYS A 103 -14.77 -12.57 -18.13
CA LYS A 103 -14.95 -12.03 -16.79
C LYS A 103 -14.47 -13.02 -15.72
N GLU A 104 -14.90 -14.28 -15.78
CA GLU A 104 -14.49 -15.35 -14.86
C GLU A 104 -12.97 -15.55 -14.91
N ARG A 105 -12.39 -15.53 -16.13
CA ARG A 105 -10.94 -15.64 -16.28
C ARG A 105 -10.23 -14.43 -15.66
N ALA A 106 -10.73 -13.21 -15.86
CA ALA A 106 -10.17 -12.02 -15.24
C ALA A 106 -10.23 -12.08 -13.69
N GLU A 107 -11.31 -12.59 -13.12
CA GLU A 107 -11.45 -12.83 -11.67
C GLU A 107 -10.40 -13.83 -11.17
N SER A 108 -10.15 -14.92 -11.90
CA SER A 108 -9.07 -15.87 -11.58
C SER A 108 -7.67 -15.25 -11.63
N LEU A 109 -7.49 -14.18 -12.43
CA LEU A 109 -6.23 -13.43 -12.53
C LEU A 109 -6.11 -12.33 -11.47
N GLY A 110 -7.16 -12.07 -10.68
CA GLY A 110 -7.19 -11.11 -9.58
C GLY A 110 -8.17 -9.93 -9.73
N ALA A 111 -9.01 -9.90 -10.78
CA ALA A 111 -10.03 -8.87 -10.93
C ALA A 111 -11.10 -8.94 -9.84
N LYS A 112 -11.63 -7.79 -9.43
CA LYS A 112 -12.74 -7.68 -8.46
C LYS A 112 -13.81 -6.75 -9.01
N PHE A 113 -14.99 -7.28 -9.29
CA PHE A 113 -16.15 -6.51 -9.72
C PHE A 113 -17.12 -6.36 -8.55
N GLU A 114 -17.15 -5.18 -7.92
CA GLU A 114 -18.02 -4.87 -6.77
C GLU A 114 -19.41 -4.36 -7.19
N VAL A 115 -19.78 -4.62 -8.44
CA VAL A 115 -21.05 -4.19 -9.05
C VAL A 115 -21.73 -5.38 -9.72
N GLU A 116 -23.05 -5.43 -9.62
CA GLU A 116 -23.85 -6.34 -10.42
C GLU A 116 -24.07 -5.72 -11.80
N PHE A 117 -23.68 -6.45 -12.86
CA PHE A 117 -23.89 -5.99 -14.23
C PHE A 117 -25.33 -6.26 -14.65
N THR A 118 -26.08 -5.18 -14.81
CA THR A 118 -27.51 -5.13 -15.14
C THR A 118 -27.77 -4.73 -16.60
N ALA A 119 -26.75 -4.23 -17.30
CA ALA A 119 -26.84 -3.84 -18.71
C ALA A 119 -27.13 -5.04 -19.62
N GLN A 120 -28.09 -4.88 -20.54
CA GLN A 120 -28.45 -5.91 -21.53
C GLN A 120 -27.62 -5.83 -22.81
N THR A 121 -26.91 -4.72 -23.03
CA THR A 121 -26.07 -4.48 -24.22
C THR A 121 -24.80 -3.73 -23.83
N ALA A 122 -23.73 -3.87 -24.62
CA ALA A 122 -22.45 -3.18 -24.43
C ALA A 122 -22.56 -1.64 -24.34
N SER A 123 -23.57 -1.04 -24.97
CA SER A 123 -23.82 0.40 -24.92
C SER A 123 -24.68 0.83 -23.71
N GLY A 124 -25.22 -0.13 -22.96
CA GLY A 124 -26.13 0.09 -21.84
C GLY A 124 -25.46 0.18 -20.47
N TYR A 125 -24.13 0.01 -20.37
CA TYR A 125 -23.43 0.08 -19.08
C TYR A 125 -23.59 1.45 -18.40
N ASN A 126 -24.03 1.44 -17.15
CA ASN A 126 -24.11 2.62 -16.30
C ASN A 126 -22.72 3.06 -15.80
N ILE A 127 -22.65 4.20 -15.10
CA ILE A 127 -21.37 4.80 -14.67
C ILE A 127 -20.58 3.88 -13.73
N GLU A 128 -21.25 3.19 -12.80
CA GLU A 128 -20.59 2.29 -11.84
C GLU A 128 -20.09 1.02 -12.52
N GLU A 129 -20.85 0.47 -13.48
CA GLU A 129 -20.43 -0.67 -14.30
C GLU A 129 -19.22 -0.33 -15.18
N GLN A 130 -19.23 0.84 -15.83
CA GLN A 130 -18.09 1.34 -16.61
C GLN A 130 -16.86 1.55 -15.74
N LYS A 131 -17.03 2.06 -14.52
CA LYS A 131 -15.96 2.24 -13.54
C LYS A 131 -15.36 0.89 -13.12
N ALA A 132 -16.19 -0.11 -12.86
CA ALA A 132 -15.72 -1.46 -12.49
C ALA A 132 -14.93 -2.13 -13.63
N ILE A 133 -15.38 -1.97 -14.89
CA ILE A 133 -14.64 -2.44 -16.08
C ILE A 133 -13.28 -1.72 -16.17
N ARG A 134 -13.26 -0.40 -16.06
CA ARG A 134 -12.04 0.40 -16.09
C ARG A 134 -11.09 0.02 -14.95
N GLU A 135 -11.58 -0.20 -13.74
CA GLU A 135 -10.73 -0.50 -12.60
C GLU A 135 -10.01 -1.85 -12.71
N ASN A 136 -10.53 -2.75 -13.55
CA ASN A 136 -10.04 -4.10 -13.78
C ASN A 136 -9.53 -4.33 -15.22
N HIS A 137 -9.36 -3.28 -16.03
CA HIS A 137 -9.03 -3.39 -17.45
C HIS A 137 -7.76 -4.22 -17.71
N GLN A 138 -6.72 -4.10 -16.88
CA GLN A 138 -5.47 -4.87 -17.06
C GLN A 138 -5.70 -6.39 -16.94
N TYR A 139 -6.62 -6.82 -16.07
CA TYR A 139 -6.99 -8.23 -15.91
C TYR A 139 -7.91 -8.68 -17.04
N LEU A 140 -8.83 -7.82 -17.47
CA LEU A 140 -9.70 -8.07 -18.62
C LEU A 140 -8.91 -8.18 -19.92
N THR A 141 -7.88 -7.35 -20.12
CA THR A 141 -6.96 -7.46 -21.26
C THR A 141 -6.28 -8.83 -21.27
N ALA A 142 -5.67 -9.24 -20.16
CA ALA A 142 -4.99 -10.53 -20.06
C ALA A 142 -5.98 -11.70 -20.30
N ALA A 143 -7.15 -11.65 -19.69
CA ALA A 143 -8.20 -12.65 -19.87
C ALA A 143 -8.74 -12.71 -21.31
N TRP A 144 -8.87 -11.56 -21.97
CA TRP A 144 -9.34 -11.49 -23.35
C TRP A 144 -8.29 -12.05 -24.32
N VAL A 145 -7.01 -11.74 -24.12
CA VAL A 145 -5.90 -12.35 -24.88
C VAL A 145 -5.90 -13.87 -24.72
N ASP A 146 -6.05 -14.38 -23.49
CA ASP A 146 -6.15 -15.82 -23.20
C ASP A 146 -7.34 -16.47 -23.92
N HIS A 147 -8.53 -15.91 -23.76
CA HIS A 147 -9.74 -16.45 -24.36
C HIS A 147 -9.67 -16.43 -25.89
N ALA A 148 -9.21 -15.33 -26.48
CA ALA A 148 -9.12 -15.17 -27.93
C ALA A 148 -8.04 -16.08 -28.54
N SER A 149 -6.90 -16.27 -27.87
CA SER A 149 -5.82 -17.15 -28.34
C SER A 149 -6.26 -18.62 -28.32
N ARG A 150 -6.99 -19.07 -27.30
CA ARG A 150 -7.51 -20.44 -27.21
C ARG A 150 -8.64 -20.70 -28.20
N THR A 151 -9.66 -19.85 -28.21
CA THR A 151 -10.91 -20.12 -28.93
C THR A 151 -10.95 -19.58 -30.36
N GLY A 152 -10.17 -18.54 -30.67
CA GLY A 152 -10.29 -17.77 -31.90
C GLY A 152 -11.60 -16.97 -32.01
N LYS A 153 -12.42 -16.93 -30.95
CA LYS A 153 -13.67 -16.17 -30.89
C LYS A 153 -13.38 -14.73 -30.45
N THR A 154 -14.39 -13.86 -30.56
CA THR A 154 -14.33 -12.39 -30.39
C THR A 154 -13.64 -11.64 -31.53
N VAL A 155 -13.75 -10.31 -31.53
CA VAL A 155 -13.07 -9.44 -32.51
C VAL A 155 -11.54 -9.56 -32.46
N LEU A 156 -10.97 -9.93 -31.30
CA LEU A 156 -9.52 -10.14 -31.13
C LEU A 156 -9.04 -11.48 -31.71
N GLY A 157 -9.94 -12.47 -31.86
CA GLY A 157 -9.62 -13.85 -32.24
C GLY A 157 -8.68 -14.00 -33.44
N PRO A 158 -8.95 -13.37 -34.60
CA PRO A 158 -8.08 -13.48 -35.77
C PRO A 158 -6.65 -12.99 -35.53
N ALA A 159 -6.46 -11.95 -34.70
CA ALA A 159 -5.14 -11.47 -34.34
C ALA A 159 -4.49 -12.32 -33.25
N ALA A 160 -5.24 -12.70 -32.21
CA ALA A 160 -4.74 -13.53 -31.11
C ALA A 160 -4.22 -14.89 -31.60
N LYS A 161 -4.84 -15.48 -32.63
CA LYS A 161 -4.35 -16.73 -33.26
C LYS A 161 -3.04 -16.60 -34.02
N THR A 162 -2.57 -15.37 -34.27
CA THR A 162 -1.24 -15.14 -34.88
C THR A 162 -0.13 -14.99 -33.83
N ILE A 163 -0.49 -14.86 -32.56
CA ILE A 163 0.48 -14.74 -31.45
C ILE A 163 1.08 -16.12 -31.21
N PRO A 164 2.41 -16.27 -31.13
CA PRO A 164 3.03 -17.54 -30.80
C PRO A 164 2.54 -18.05 -29.45
N GLU A 165 2.12 -19.31 -29.39
CA GLU A 165 1.50 -19.90 -28.20
C GLU A 165 2.40 -19.79 -26.96
N GLU A 166 3.71 -19.97 -27.15
CA GLU A 166 4.72 -19.84 -26.08
C GLU A 166 4.86 -18.43 -25.51
N LEU A 167 4.44 -17.38 -26.24
CA LEU A 167 4.55 -15.98 -25.81
C LEU A 167 3.24 -15.41 -25.26
N VAL A 168 2.14 -16.17 -25.29
CA VAL A 168 0.81 -15.68 -24.85
C VAL A 168 0.81 -15.34 -23.36
N ASP A 169 1.34 -16.23 -22.52
CA ASP A 169 1.39 -16.01 -21.06
C ASP A 169 2.29 -14.82 -20.71
N ASP A 170 3.41 -14.65 -21.43
CA ASP A 170 4.32 -13.52 -21.24
C ASP A 170 3.64 -12.19 -21.61
N LEU A 171 2.90 -12.16 -22.73
CA LEU A 171 2.09 -11.00 -23.12
C LEU A 171 1.00 -10.67 -22.10
N MET A 172 0.34 -11.71 -21.56
CA MET A 172 -0.68 -11.55 -20.52
C MET A 172 -0.10 -10.94 -19.25
N ASP A 173 1.06 -11.42 -18.79
CA ASP A 173 1.74 -10.84 -17.64
C ASP A 173 2.13 -9.38 -17.86
N ILE A 174 2.77 -9.07 -19.01
CA ILE A 174 3.19 -7.71 -19.35
C ILE A 174 1.97 -6.76 -19.33
N CYS A 175 0.87 -7.16 -19.96
CA CYS A 175 -0.38 -6.40 -19.95
C CYS A 175 -1.02 -6.34 -18.55
N LYS A 176 -0.91 -7.36 -17.71
CA LYS A 176 -1.47 -7.33 -16.34
C LYS A 176 -0.72 -6.36 -15.43
N TYR A 177 0.62 -6.29 -15.55
CA TYR A 177 1.47 -5.50 -14.65
C TYR A 177 1.72 -4.06 -15.12
N HIS A 178 1.16 -3.63 -16.26
CA HIS A 178 1.30 -2.27 -16.75
C HIS A 178 0.58 -1.21 -15.89
N ALA A 179 -0.49 -1.59 -15.17
CA ALA A 179 -1.35 -0.67 -14.42
C ALA A 179 -1.18 -0.78 -12.89
N LYS A 180 -2.21 -1.26 -12.17
CA LYS A 180 -2.28 -1.21 -10.70
C LYS A 180 -1.36 -2.21 -9.99
N ALA A 181 -1.19 -3.41 -10.55
CA ALA A 181 -0.39 -4.46 -9.91
C ALA A 181 1.08 -4.00 -9.76
N PRO A 182 1.79 -4.31 -8.66
CA PRO A 182 3.18 -3.92 -8.50
C PRO A 182 4.05 -4.52 -9.61
N VAL A 183 4.80 -3.68 -10.33
CA VAL A 183 5.67 -4.18 -11.43
C VAL A 183 6.74 -5.15 -10.92
N THR A 184 7.11 -5.05 -9.63
CA THR A 184 8.06 -5.95 -8.96
C THR A 184 7.52 -7.36 -8.79
N ASP A 185 6.20 -7.55 -8.86
CA ASP A 185 5.55 -8.87 -8.78
C ASP A 185 5.44 -9.52 -10.17
N CYS A 186 5.79 -8.80 -11.25
CA CYS A 186 5.89 -9.37 -12.58
C CYS A 186 7.08 -10.36 -12.63
N PRO A 187 6.89 -11.59 -13.15
CA PRO A 187 7.98 -12.56 -13.26
C PRO A 187 9.17 -11.97 -14.02
N LEU A 188 10.38 -12.32 -13.58
CA LEU A 188 11.61 -11.71 -14.10
C LEU A 188 11.84 -12.04 -15.57
N THR A 189 11.62 -13.30 -15.94
CA THR A 189 11.96 -13.85 -17.25
C THR A 189 10.75 -14.40 -17.98
N PHE A 190 10.90 -14.67 -19.29
CA PHE A 190 9.84 -15.29 -20.09
C PHE A 190 9.62 -16.74 -19.64
N THR A 191 8.40 -17.25 -19.83
CA THR A 191 7.98 -18.57 -19.35
C THR A 191 8.81 -19.69 -19.96
N PHE A 192 9.10 -19.60 -21.26
CA PHE A 192 9.87 -20.63 -21.99
C PHE A 192 11.27 -20.17 -22.42
N ASN A 193 11.67 -18.93 -22.11
CA ASN A 193 12.98 -18.40 -22.45
C ASN A 193 13.57 -17.57 -21.28
N PRO A 194 14.39 -18.19 -20.39
CA PRO A 194 14.91 -17.52 -19.21
C PRO A 194 15.92 -16.39 -19.52
N ASN A 195 16.38 -16.26 -20.78
CA ASN A 195 17.29 -15.19 -21.17
C ASN A 195 16.57 -13.87 -21.48
N GLU A 196 15.24 -13.90 -21.65
CA GLU A 196 14.43 -12.74 -22.02
C GLU A 196 13.78 -12.11 -20.80
N ARG A 197 13.70 -10.77 -20.76
CA ARG A 197 13.42 -10.01 -19.52
C ARG A 197 11.97 -9.52 -19.48
N LYS A 198 11.05 -10.37 -19.03
CA LYS A 198 9.61 -10.04 -18.91
C LYS A 198 9.35 -8.79 -18.06
N GLN A 199 9.94 -8.74 -16.86
CA GLN A 199 9.74 -7.61 -15.94
C GLN A 199 10.25 -6.28 -16.53
N LEU A 200 11.31 -6.32 -17.34
CA LEU A 200 11.81 -5.14 -18.06
C LEU A 200 10.76 -4.61 -19.05
N ILE A 201 10.17 -5.49 -19.86
CA ILE A 201 9.17 -5.08 -20.85
C ILE A 201 7.93 -4.50 -20.18
N ALA A 202 7.46 -5.11 -19.09
CA ALA A 202 6.36 -4.56 -18.29
C ALA A 202 6.70 -3.17 -17.71
N ALA A 203 7.93 -2.97 -17.24
CA ALA A 203 8.39 -1.68 -16.72
C ALA A 203 8.51 -0.60 -17.81
N ILE A 204 9.01 -0.95 -19.00
CA ILE A 204 9.10 -0.03 -20.14
C ILE A 204 7.69 0.41 -20.58
N LEU A 205 6.77 -0.54 -20.78
CA LEU A 205 5.38 -0.23 -21.15
C LEU A 205 4.73 0.68 -20.11
N ARG A 206 4.80 0.29 -18.83
CA ARG A 206 4.21 1.05 -17.74
C ARG A 206 4.75 2.47 -17.68
N PHE A 207 6.07 2.63 -17.77
CA PHE A 207 6.66 3.95 -17.69
C PHE A 207 6.34 4.79 -18.93
N ALA A 208 6.33 4.20 -20.13
CA ALA A 208 5.95 4.89 -21.36
C ALA A 208 4.49 5.39 -21.30
N ASP A 209 3.57 4.58 -20.77
CA ASP A 209 2.17 4.99 -20.57
C ASP A 209 2.03 6.09 -19.52
N GLU A 210 2.81 6.01 -18.42
CA GLU A 210 2.87 7.05 -17.40
C GLU A 210 3.49 8.35 -17.91
N LEU A 211 4.38 8.30 -18.91
CA LEU A 211 4.96 9.49 -19.56
C LEU A 211 4.04 10.14 -20.59
N ASP A 212 3.01 9.44 -21.09
CA ASP A 212 1.94 10.00 -21.93
C ASP A 212 0.99 10.88 -21.08
N LEU A 213 1.56 11.93 -20.48
CA LEU A 213 0.90 12.94 -19.66
C LEU A 213 0.38 14.13 -20.49
N ASP A 214 0.64 14.17 -21.80
CA ASP A 214 0.31 15.31 -22.66
C ASP A 214 -1.21 15.53 -22.75
N GLY A 215 -1.63 16.80 -22.79
CA GLY A 215 -3.02 17.28 -22.81
C GLY A 215 -3.86 16.84 -24.02
N ARG A 216 -3.34 15.94 -24.85
CA ARG A 216 -4.04 15.25 -25.94
C ARG A 216 -4.74 13.97 -25.48
N ARG A 217 -4.53 13.52 -24.24
CA ARG A 217 -5.22 12.35 -23.66
C ARG A 217 -6.69 12.65 -23.38
N ALA A 218 -7.02 13.82 -22.83
CA ALA A 218 -8.39 14.32 -22.67
C ALA A 218 -8.46 15.80 -23.10
N SER A 219 -9.39 16.14 -23.99
CA SER A 219 -9.57 17.55 -24.35
C SER A 219 -10.05 18.33 -23.13
N ILE A 220 -9.45 19.48 -22.86
CA ILE A 220 -9.89 20.37 -21.78
C ILE A 220 -11.36 20.79 -22.01
N GLU A 221 -11.82 20.80 -23.26
CA GLU A 221 -13.20 21.02 -23.65
C GLU A 221 -14.14 19.93 -23.14
N THR A 222 -13.71 18.66 -23.09
CA THR A 222 -14.47 17.56 -22.47
C THR A 222 -14.65 17.81 -20.96
N VAL A 223 -13.60 18.25 -20.26
CA VAL A 223 -13.71 18.58 -18.81
C VAL A 223 -14.59 19.82 -18.59
N LYS A 224 -14.57 20.79 -19.52
CA LYS A 224 -15.42 22.00 -19.45
C LYS A 224 -16.89 21.73 -19.79
N ASN A 225 -17.17 20.78 -20.67
CA ASN A 225 -18.53 20.50 -21.18
C ASN A 225 -19.30 19.47 -20.34
N PHE A 226 -18.62 18.68 -19.50
CA PHE A 226 -19.23 17.66 -18.65
C PHE A 226 -18.99 17.98 -17.17
N ARG A 227 -20.04 17.87 -16.32
CA ARG A 227 -19.93 18.01 -14.85
C ARG A 227 -19.26 16.77 -14.24
N LEU A 228 -17.94 16.66 -14.40
CA LEU A 228 -17.13 15.63 -13.76
C LEU A 228 -16.91 15.94 -12.27
N ASN A 229 -16.60 14.91 -11.47
CA ASN A 229 -16.24 15.09 -10.07
C ASN A 229 -15.05 16.07 -9.96
N PRO A 230 -15.18 17.20 -9.22
CA PRO A 230 -14.17 18.25 -9.14
C PRO A 230 -12.78 17.75 -8.73
N HIS A 231 -12.71 16.70 -7.90
CA HIS A 231 -11.44 16.13 -7.46
C HIS A 231 -10.67 15.44 -8.60
N ASN A 232 -11.35 14.71 -9.48
CA ASN A 232 -10.69 14.09 -10.62
C ASN A 232 -10.32 15.15 -11.67
N SER A 233 -11.16 16.16 -11.83
CA SER A 233 -10.94 17.27 -12.76
C SER A 233 -9.66 18.06 -12.49
N VAL A 234 -9.21 18.16 -11.23
CA VAL A 234 -7.90 18.75 -10.87
C VAL A 234 -6.74 18.02 -11.55
N TYR A 235 -6.72 16.69 -11.49
CA TYR A 235 -5.68 15.89 -12.15
C TYR A 235 -5.71 16.07 -13.67
N TRP A 236 -6.89 16.04 -14.28
CA TRP A 236 -7.04 16.27 -15.71
C TRP A 236 -6.58 17.66 -16.16
N TRP A 237 -6.94 18.69 -15.40
CA TRP A 237 -6.52 20.07 -15.68
C TRP A 237 -5.00 20.21 -15.62
N LEU A 238 -4.35 19.62 -14.62
CA LEU A 238 -2.91 19.76 -14.44
C LEU A 238 -2.11 18.88 -15.39
N HIS A 239 -2.60 17.68 -15.75
CA HIS A 239 -2.01 16.87 -16.82
C HIS A 239 -1.94 17.65 -18.14
N ASN A 240 -3.00 18.39 -18.50
CA ASN A 240 -2.98 19.25 -19.70
C ASN A 240 -1.92 20.37 -19.63
N ARG A 241 -1.46 20.74 -18.43
CA ARG A 241 -0.43 21.75 -18.20
C ARG A 241 0.98 21.17 -18.06
N ILE A 242 1.13 19.85 -17.98
CA ILE A 242 2.42 19.18 -17.87
C ILE A 242 3.08 19.11 -19.24
N LYS A 243 4.38 19.40 -19.27
CA LYS A 243 5.25 19.09 -20.38
C LYS A 243 6.40 18.19 -19.89
N VAL A 244 6.55 17.06 -20.57
CA VAL A 244 7.67 16.14 -20.40
C VAL A 244 8.74 16.49 -21.42
N ILE A 245 9.97 16.73 -20.97
CA ILE A 245 11.11 17.05 -21.85
C ILE A 245 12.27 16.13 -21.50
N PHE A 246 12.80 15.41 -22.48
CA PHE A 246 14.06 14.70 -22.32
C PHE A 246 15.20 15.67 -22.59
N ILE A 247 15.88 16.12 -21.52
CA ILE A 247 16.98 17.10 -21.63
C ILE A 247 18.31 16.43 -21.99
N SER A 248 18.43 15.13 -21.71
CA SER A 248 19.50 14.24 -22.14
C SER A 248 18.93 12.85 -22.45
N ARG A 249 19.79 11.87 -22.75
CA ARG A 249 19.36 10.48 -23.02
C ARG A 249 18.64 9.84 -21.85
N ASN A 250 18.98 10.22 -20.62
CA ASN A 250 18.52 9.54 -19.41
C ASN A 250 17.89 10.48 -18.38
N VAL A 251 17.76 11.78 -18.67
CA VAL A 251 17.17 12.77 -17.75
C VAL A 251 15.89 13.35 -18.32
N ILE A 252 14.82 13.25 -17.55
CA ILE A 252 13.48 13.76 -17.85
C ILE A 252 13.21 14.98 -16.97
N LEU A 253 12.84 16.09 -17.59
CA LEU A 253 12.39 17.31 -16.95
C LEU A 253 10.85 17.39 -17.05
N LEU A 254 10.19 17.47 -15.90
CA LEU A 254 8.75 17.69 -15.81
C LEU A 254 8.49 19.17 -15.52
N THR A 255 7.69 19.82 -16.36
CA THR A 255 7.33 21.23 -16.18
C THR A 255 5.82 21.40 -16.16
N ILE A 256 5.27 21.97 -15.08
CA ILE A 256 3.85 22.33 -14.99
C ILE A 256 3.71 23.81 -15.33
N ARG A 257 2.90 24.14 -16.33
CA ARG A 257 2.73 25.51 -16.83
C ARG A 257 1.41 26.11 -16.38
N LEU A 258 1.44 27.03 -15.42
CA LEU A 258 0.23 27.66 -14.88
C LEU A 258 0.22 29.17 -15.15
N HIS A 259 -0.97 29.76 -15.07
CA HIS A 259 -1.12 31.21 -15.08
C HIS A 259 -0.35 31.82 -13.88
N PRO A 260 0.26 33.01 -14.00
CA PRO A 260 1.06 33.60 -12.92
C PRO A 260 0.36 33.68 -11.56
N ASP A 261 -0.95 33.98 -11.55
CA ASP A 261 -1.73 34.01 -10.30
C ASP A 261 -1.87 32.63 -9.64
N ASP A 262 -1.99 31.58 -10.43
CA ASP A 262 -2.09 30.20 -9.95
C ASP A 262 -0.73 29.70 -9.47
N VAL A 263 0.37 30.06 -10.14
CA VAL A 263 1.72 29.74 -9.65
C VAL A 263 1.94 30.31 -8.26
N LYS A 264 1.59 31.59 -8.06
CA LYS A 264 1.77 32.27 -6.76
C LYS A 264 0.93 31.65 -5.65
N ARG A 265 -0.30 31.21 -5.93
CA ARG A 265 -1.23 30.68 -4.92
C ARG A 265 -1.11 29.18 -4.70
N HIS A 266 -0.80 28.43 -5.75
CA HIS A 266 -0.99 26.98 -5.82
C HIS A 266 0.27 26.23 -6.27
N GLY A 267 1.30 26.93 -6.72
CA GLY A 267 2.54 26.35 -7.28
C GLY A 267 3.22 25.31 -6.38
N PRO A 268 3.49 25.58 -5.09
CA PRO A 268 4.17 24.60 -4.22
C PRO A 268 3.39 23.30 -4.06
N PHE A 269 2.07 23.35 -3.91
CA PHE A 269 1.25 22.15 -3.81
C PHE A 269 1.11 21.42 -5.15
N ALA A 270 1.01 22.16 -6.26
CA ALA A 270 1.03 21.55 -7.60
C ALA A 270 2.36 20.82 -7.85
N HIS A 271 3.48 21.38 -7.39
CA HIS A 271 4.79 20.72 -7.43
C HIS A 271 4.76 19.42 -6.65
N ASP A 272 4.37 19.46 -5.37
CA ASP A 272 4.42 18.29 -4.51
C ASP A 272 3.46 17.17 -4.99
N MET A 273 2.20 17.54 -5.25
CA MET A 273 1.17 16.58 -5.65
C MET A 273 1.50 15.86 -6.97
N PHE A 274 2.07 16.57 -7.95
CA PHE A 274 2.32 16.02 -9.29
C PHE A 274 3.75 15.62 -9.55
N ILE A 275 4.73 16.47 -9.24
CA ILE A 275 6.14 16.17 -9.56
C ILE A 275 6.68 15.17 -8.54
N ASN A 276 6.58 15.47 -7.25
CA ASN A 276 7.01 14.52 -6.21
C ASN A 276 6.11 13.28 -6.20
N GLY A 277 4.80 13.47 -6.38
CA GLY A 277 3.84 12.37 -6.54
C GLY A 277 4.20 11.43 -7.69
N PHE A 278 4.54 11.95 -8.88
CA PHE A 278 4.95 11.15 -10.03
C PHE A 278 6.25 10.38 -9.77
N GLN A 279 7.26 11.03 -9.18
CA GLN A 279 8.52 10.37 -8.80
C GLN A 279 8.27 9.23 -7.80
N ASN A 280 7.48 9.49 -6.76
CA ASN A 280 7.16 8.52 -5.72
C ASN A 280 6.39 7.30 -6.26
N LYS A 281 5.37 7.55 -7.10
CA LYS A 281 4.56 6.52 -7.74
C LYS A 281 5.40 5.61 -8.64
N ASN A 282 6.34 6.19 -9.39
CA ASN A 282 7.12 5.47 -10.40
C ASN A 282 8.47 4.95 -9.90
N ARG A 283 8.81 5.13 -8.62
CA ARG A 283 10.11 4.71 -8.04
C ARG A 283 10.44 3.23 -8.26
N ALA A 284 9.46 2.34 -8.12
CA ALA A 284 9.66 0.90 -8.36
C ALA A 284 9.98 0.61 -9.83
N VAL A 285 9.27 1.26 -10.75
CA VAL A 285 9.47 1.14 -12.19
C VAL A 285 10.86 1.66 -12.58
N LEU A 286 11.25 2.84 -12.10
CA LEU A 286 12.58 3.41 -12.32
C LEU A 286 13.70 2.49 -11.78
N SER A 287 13.49 1.84 -10.64
CA SER A 287 14.44 0.86 -10.11
C SER A 287 14.60 -0.37 -11.01
N VAL A 288 13.50 -0.89 -11.59
CA VAL A 288 13.56 -2.02 -12.53
C VAL A 288 14.30 -1.60 -13.80
N LEU A 289 13.98 -0.43 -14.36
CA LEU A 289 14.65 0.11 -15.55
C LEU A 289 16.16 0.26 -15.30
N ALA A 290 16.56 0.87 -14.18
CA ALA A 290 17.96 1.07 -13.82
C ALA A 290 18.72 -0.26 -13.65
N LYS A 291 18.13 -1.27 -12.99
CA LYS A 291 18.71 -2.62 -12.86
C LYS A 291 18.95 -3.30 -14.20
N ASN A 292 18.21 -2.92 -15.23
CA ASN A 292 18.28 -3.50 -16.57
C ASN A 292 19.04 -2.64 -17.59
N GLY A 293 19.80 -1.63 -17.13
CA GLY A 293 20.65 -0.80 -17.99
C GLY A 293 19.97 0.45 -18.55
N ILE A 294 18.77 0.79 -18.09
CA ILE A 294 18.01 1.99 -18.53
C ILE A 294 17.90 2.98 -17.34
N PRO A 295 18.97 3.70 -16.95
CA PRO A 295 18.99 4.51 -15.75
C PRO A 295 18.30 5.87 -15.97
N ILE A 296 16.98 5.91 -15.91
CA ILE A 296 16.20 7.15 -16.05
C ILE A 296 16.16 7.94 -14.73
N VAL A 297 16.38 9.25 -14.82
CA VAL A 297 16.32 10.19 -13.70
C VAL A 297 15.29 11.28 -14.01
N ILE A 298 14.41 11.57 -13.05
CA ILE A 298 13.58 12.78 -13.09
C ILE A 298 14.40 13.92 -12.51
N SER A 299 14.63 14.98 -13.29
CA SER A 299 15.50 16.10 -12.90
C SER A 299 14.94 16.85 -11.69
N ASP A 300 15.82 17.25 -10.78
CA ASP A 300 15.51 18.17 -9.67
C ASP A 300 15.15 19.57 -10.16
N ASP A 301 15.47 19.91 -11.42
CA ASP A 301 15.02 21.14 -12.09
C ASP A 301 13.53 21.12 -12.45
N SER A 302 12.84 19.99 -12.25
CA SER A 302 11.41 19.85 -12.51
C SER A 302 10.62 20.79 -11.61
N LYS A 303 9.83 21.68 -12.23
CA LYS A 303 9.21 22.80 -11.53
C LYS A 303 7.89 23.25 -12.13
N VAL A 304 7.15 24.01 -11.33
CA VAL A 304 6.03 24.80 -11.80
C VAL A 304 6.57 26.12 -12.36
N VAL A 305 6.18 26.48 -13.59
CA VAL A 305 6.58 27.71 -14.27
C VAL A 305 5.39 28.58 -14.61
N GLU A 306 5.61 29.88 -14.59
CA GLU A 306 4.66 30.88 -15.06
C GLU A 306 4.53 30.82 -16.58
N HIS A 307 3.30 30.89 -17.06
CA HIS A 307 2.97 30.99 -18.47
C HIS A 307 1.86 32.01 -18.65
N ASP A 308 2.23 33.24 -19.00
CA ASP A 308 1.32 34.40 -19.05
C ASP A 308 0.11 34.22 -19.99
N ARG A 309 0.22 33.37 -21.00
CA ARG A 309 -0.87 33.06 -21.94
C ARG A 309 -1.71 31.85 -21.51
N ALA A 310 -1.45 31.25 -20.35
CA ALA A 310 -2.22 30.12 -19.86
C ALA A 310 -3.52 30.65 -19.26
N GLU A 311 -4.64 30.00 -19.56
CA GLU A 311 -5.90 30.30 -18.90
C GLU A 311 -5.78 29.98 -17.39
N PRO A 312 -6.26 30.87 -16.50
CA PRO A 312 -6.33 30.60 -15.07
C PRO A 312 -7.13 29.33 -14.76
N LEU A 313 -6.83 28.68 -13.64
CA LEU A 313 -7.61 27.55 -13.16
C LEU A 313 -9.07 27.98 -12.92
N PRO A 314 -10.07 27.24 -13.43
CA PRO A 314 -11.47 27.56 -13.20
C PRO A 314 -11.84 27.57 -11.70
N PRO A 315 -12.84 28.38 -11.27
CA PRO A 315 -13.18 28.52 -9.85
C PRO A 315 -13.52 27.22 -9.13
N ASP A 316 -14.20 26.29 -9.79
CA ASP A 316 -14.54 24.94 -9.29
C ASP A 316 -13.29 24.06 -9.13
N ILE A 317 -12.33 24.17 -10.05
CA ILE A 317 -11.03 23.50 -9.96
C ILE A 317 -10.20 24.11 -8.83
N VAL A 318 -10.17 25.43 -8.71
CA VAL A 318 -9.51 26.12 -7.58
C VAL A 318 -10.11 25.68 -6.25
N GLN A 319 -11.44 25.56 -6.15
CA GLN A 319 -12.10 25.08 -4.94
C GLN A 319 -11.74 23.62 -4.63
N ALA A 320 -11.76 22.72 -5.61
CA ALA A 320 -11.34 21.33 -5.43
C ALA A 320 -9.85 21.22 -5.06
N PHE A 321 -9.01 22.05 -5.68
CA PHE A 321 -7.58 22.15 -5.40
C PHE A 321 -7.32 22.63 -3.98
N GLN A 322 -8.09 23.61 -3.50
CA GLN A 322 -8.04 24.10 -2.11
C GLN A 322 -8.52 23.04 -1.11
N LEU A 323 -9.57 22.28 -1.42
CA LEU A 323 -10.02 21.16 -0.59
C LEU A 323 -8.96 20.05 -0.52
N MET A 324 -8.28 19.76 -1.63
CA MET A 324 -7.15 18.82 -1.66
C MET A 324 -5.94 19.34 -0.87
N GLN A 325 -5.63 20.64 -0.97
CA GLN A 325 -4.60 21.30 -0.16
C GLN A 325 -4.92 21.19 1.33
N GLN A 326 -6.17 21.43 1.71
CA GLN A 326 -6.62 21.31 3.10
C GLN A 326 -6.49 19.88 3.62
N LYS A 327 -6.77 18.87 2.79
CA LYS A 327 -6.61 17.44 3.15
C LYS A 327 -5.15 17.00 3.32
N HIS A 328 -4.20 17.79 2.78
CA HIS A 328 -2.75 17.61 2.91
C HIS A 328 -2.08 18.66 3.82
N ASP A 329 -2.87 19.51 4.50
CA ASP A 329 -2.35 20.42 5.51
C ASP A 329 -2.01 19.60 6.78
N PRO A 330 -0.75 19.63 7.27
CA PRO A 330 -0.36 18.89 8.47
C PRO A 330 -1.24 19.20 9.69
N LEU A 331 -1.77 20.42 9.77
CA LEU A 331 -2.70 20.80 10.83
C LEU A 331 -4.06 20.10 10.68
N THR A 332 -4.57 19.96 9.46
CA THR A 332 -5.78 19.19 9.18
C THR A 332 -5.56 17.70 9.44
N GLU A 333 -4.41 17.15 9.03
CA GLU A 333 -4.07 15.74 9.30
C GLU A 333 -4.01 15.46 10.82
N LEU A 334 -3.39 16.35 11.60
CA LEU A 334 -3.40 16.29 13.06
C LEU A 334 -4.84 16.39 13.61
N THR A 335 -5.65 17.30 13.08
CA THR A 335 -7.03 17.53 13.53
C THR A 335 -7.93 16.34 13.23
N ASP A 336 -7.78 15.71 12.07
CA ASP A 336 -8.47 14.47 11.69
C ASP A 336 -8.05 13.29 12.58
N GLU A 337 -6.75 13.18 12.88
CA GLU A 337 -6.23 12.16 13.79
C GLU A 337 -6.80 12.35 15.20
N VAL A 338 -6.72 13.55 15.77
CA VAL A 338 -7.29 13.88 17.08
C VAL A 338 -8.80 13.63 17.11
N SER A 339 -9.54 14.04 16.07
CA SER A 339 -10.98 13.82 15.98
C SER A 339 -11.34 12.33 15.99
N THR A 340 -10.58 11.51 15.26
CA THR A 340 -10.76 10.05 15.21
C THR A 340 -10.58 9.44 16.61
N TRP A 341 -9.57 9.88 17.35
CA TRP A 341 -9.31 9.39 18.71
C TRP A 341 -10.32 9.87 19.76
N LEU A 342 -10.80 11.11 19.64
CA LEU A 342 -11.87 11.63 20.49
C LEU A 342 -13.16 10.82 20.30
N GLN A 343 -13.52 10.53 19.05
CA GLN A 343 -14.66 9.67 18.74
C GLN A 343 -14.46 8.26 19.31
N ALA A 344 -13.24 7.70 19.19
CA ALA A 344 -12.92 6.38 19.70
C ALA A 344 -13.16 6.27 21.22
N ILE A 345 -12.86 7.31 22.00
CA ILE A 345 -13.09 7.34 23.46
C ILE A 345 -14.47 7.90 23.85
N GLY A 346 -15.40 8.04 22.89
CA GLY A 346 -16.81 8.34 23.13
C GLY A 346 -17.24 9.80 23.02
N TYR A 347 -16.35 10.72 22.61
CA TYR A 347 -16.77 12.10 22.36
C TYR A 347 -17.54 12.22 21.03
N GLU A 348 -18.66 12.92 21.07
CA GLU A 348 -19.30 13.47 19.88
C GLU A 348 -18.52 14.70 19.42
N VAL A 349 -17.95 14.61 18.23
CA VAL A 349 -17.11 15.66 17.63
C VAL A 349 -17.93 16.43 16.60
N LYS A 350 -18.01 17.76 16.75
CA LYS A 350 -18.57 18.66 15.71
C LYS A 350 -17.50 19.11 14.73
N ASN A 351 -17.92 19.51 13.52
CA ASN A 351 -17.03 20.00 12.45
C ASN A 351 -15.96 20.96 12.98
N SER A 352 -14.70 20.65 12.65
CA SER A 352 -13.55 21.47 12.99
C SER A 352 -13.58 22.81 12.26
N GLN A 353 -13.15 23.88 12.92
CA GLN A 353 -13.11 25.23 12.36
C GLN A 353 -11.72 25.83 12.48
N HIS A 354 -11.19 26.39 11.40
CA HIS A 354 -9.97 27.19 11.47
C HIS A 354 -10.22 28.45 12.28
N CYS A 355 -9.42 28.68 13.32
CA CYS A 355 -9.39 29.98 14.01
C CYS A 355 -8.37 30.91 13.37
N ASN A 356 -7.25 30.36 12.88
CA ASN A 356 -6.24 31.07 12.11
C ASN A 356 -5.39 30.07 11.29
N LYS A 357 -4.32 30.56 10.64
CA LYS A 357 -3.40 29.72 9.82
C LYS A 357 -2.63 28.64 10.60
N ARG A 358 -2.58 28.74 11.93
CA ARG A 358 -1.81 27.88 12.83
C ARG A 358 -2.70 27.04 13.75
N THR A 359 -3.99 27.33 13.87
CA THR A 359 -4.86 26.66 14.85
C THR A 359 -6.22 26.25 14.28
N MET A 360 -6.66 25.05 14.63
CA MET A 360 -7.99 24.51 14.33
C MET A 360 -8.69 24.06 15.62
N ASP A 361 -9.94 24.46 15.78
CA ASP A 361 -10.75 24.12 16.94
C ASP A 361 -11.75 23.03 16.62
N ILE A 362 -11.89 22.10 17.56
CA ILE A 362 -12.84 21.01 17.57
C ILE A 362 -13.68 21.16 18.84
N LEU A 363 -15.00 21.21 18.71
CA LEU A 363 -15.90 21.11 19.86
C LEU A 363 -16.27 19.65 20.08
N ALA A 364 -15.83 19.08 21.21
CA ALA A 364 -16.09 17.70 21.58
C ALA A 364 -17.01 17.63 22.81
N THR A 365 -18.02 16.77 22.77
CA THR A 365 -19.01 16.60 23.84
C THR A 365 -19.06 15.14 24.28
N LEU A 366 -19.03 14.88 25.59
CA LEU A 366 -19.15 13.54 26.16
C LEU A 366 -20.34 13.51 27.13
N ASP A 367 -21.22 12.52 26.96
CA ASP A 367 -22.36 12.30 27.83
C ASP A 367 -21.94 11.39 29.00
N ILE A 368 -21.86 11.96 30.20
CA ILE A 368 -21.51 11.23 31.44
C ILE A 368 -22.77 11.18 32.33
N GLY A 369 -23.55 10.12 32.15
CA GLY A 369 -24.85 9.98 32.83
C GLY A 369 -25.83 11.07 32.39
N THR A 370 -26.25 11.94 33.31
CA THR A 370 -27.14 13.08 33.01
C THR A 370 -26.40 14.38 32.70
N VAL A 371 -25.06 14.39 32.78
CA VAL A 371 -24.23 15.59 32.59
C VAL A 371 -23.55 15.52 31.22
N LYS A 372 -23.62 16.61 30.44
CA LYS A 372 -22.86 16.76 29.20
C LYS A 372 -21.57 17.51 29.47
N GLN A 373 -20.43 16.83 29.39
CA GLN A 373 -19.13 17.46 29.42
C GLN A 373 -18.85 18.05 28.03
N ARG A 374 -18.41 19.32 27.95
CA ARG A 374 -18.03 19.99 26.71
C ARG A 374 -16.61 20.48 26.82
N ILE A 375 -15.79 20.13 25.85
CA ILE A 375 -14.39 20.51 25.78
C ILE A 375 -14.11 21.18 24.43
N LEU A 376 -13.30 22.23 24.44
CA LEU A 376 -12.76 22.84 23.22
C LEU A 376 -11.35 22.30 22.99
N VAL A 377 -11.16 21.51 21.94
CA VAL A 377 -9.86 20.97 21.57
C VAL A 377 -9.28 21.83 20.47
N ARG A 378 -8.14 22.48 20.71
CA ARG A 378 -7.41 23.31 19.77
C ARG A 378 -6.15 22.60 19.30
N CYS A 379 -6.15 22.18 18.04
CA CYS A 379 -4.97 21.66 17.35
C CYS A 379 -4.07 22.81 16.91
N ILE A 380 -2.76 22.68 17.10
CA ILE A 380 -1.76 23.71 16.81
C ILE A 380 -0.71 23.18 15.83
N GLY A 381 -0.51 23.92 14.74
CA GLY A 381 0.60 23.70 13.81
C GLY A 381 1.90 24.25 14.39
N GLY A 382 2.79 23.38 14.83
CA GLY A 382 4.05 23.78 15.47
C GLY A 382 4.01 23.75 17.00
N GLU A 383 5.05 24.28 17.65
CA GLU A 383 5.22 24.23 19.11
C GLU A 383 4.07 24.92 19.86
N ILE A 384 3.57 24.35 20.96
CA ILE A 384 2.58 25.00 21.84
C ILE A 384 3.28 26.02 22.75
N THR A 385 2.81 27.26 22.74
CA THR A 385 3.37 28.39 23.50
C THR A 385 2.43 28.89 24.60
N ALA A 386 2.96 29.69 25.53
CA ALA A 386 2.16 30.32 26.59
C ALA A 386 1.02 31.20 26.05
N ALA A 387 1.26 31.90 24.94
CA ALA A 387 0.25 32.71 24.28
C ALA A 387 -0.91 31.86 23.74
N ASP A 388 -0.65 30.61 23.34
CA ASP A 388 -1.70 29.70 22.89
C ASP A 388 -2.60 29.25 24.05
N VAL A 389 -2.05 29.13 25.26
CA VAL A 389 -2.78 28.85 26.51
C VAL A 389 -3.67 30.03 26.89
N GLU A 390 -3.10 31.24 26.96
CA GLU A 390 -3.83 32.47 27.26
C GLU A 390 -4.97 32.71 26.24
N ALA A 391 -4.70 32.52 24.95
CA ALA A 391 -5.71 32.67 23.88
C ALA A 391 -6.79 31.58 23.89
N LEU A 392 -6.57 30.44 24.54
CA LEU A 392 -7.61 29.44 24.74
C LEU A 392 -8.47 29.82 25.95
N ASP A 393 -7.84 30.25 27.06
CA ASP A 393 -8.51 30.67 28.29
C ASP A 393 -9.54 31.79 28.04
N GLU A 394 -9.17 32.79 27.23
CA GLU A 394 -10.08 33.89 26.84
C GLU A 394 -11.38 33.43 26.15
N VAL A 395 -11.35 32.25 25.51
CA VAL A 395 -12.50 31.69 24.78
C VAL A 395 -13.36 30.79 25.67
N LEU A 396 -12.78 30.21 26.73
CA LEU A 396 -13.49 29.35 27.67
C LEU A 396 -14.55 30.15 28.45
N ASN A 397 -15.66 29.48 28.76
CA ASN A 397 -16.78 30.11 29.46
C ASN A 397 -17.65 29.06 30.16
N ARG A 398 -18.70 29.50 30.86
CA ARG A 398 -19.59 28.59 31.60
C ARG A 398 -20.23 27.46 30.78
N ARG A 399 -20.32 27.59 29.44
CA ARG A 399 -20.85 26.54 28.56
C ARG A 399 -19.78 25.56 28.06
N ILE A 400 -18.52 25.99 28.05
CA ILE A 400 -17.35 25.21 27.61
C ILE A 400 -16.25 25.51 28.64
N PRO A 401 -16.30 24.86 29.81
CA PRO A 401 -15.43 25.19 30.94
C PRO A 401 -14.03 24.59 30.81
N HIS A 402 -13.77 23.74 29.82
CA HIS A 402 -12.51 23.02 29.66
C HIS A 402 -11.97 23.12 28.24
N GLY A 403 -10.64 23.19 28.12
CA GLY A 403 -9.95 23.30 26.85
C GLY A 403 -8.70 22.43 26.76
N TRP A 404 -8.46 21.79 25.61
CA TRP A 404 -7.24 21.00 25.36
C TRP A 404 -6.44 21.61 24.21
N LEU A 405 -5.15 21.79 24.39
CA LEU A 405 -4.23 22.18 23.33
C LEU A 405 -3.43 20.96 22.88
N ILE A 406 -3.45 20.63 21.59
CA ILE A 406 -2.78 19.45 21.03
C ILE A 406 -1.89 19.87 19.86
N SER A 407 -0.66 19.34 19.82
CA SER A 407 0.29 19.54 18.71
C SER A 407 1.04 18.25 18.40
N ASP A 408 1.45 18.05 17.16
CA ASP A 408 2.40 16.99 16.77
C ASP A 408 3.86 17.37 17.11
N LYS A 409 4.11 18.60 17.59
CA LYS A 409 5.42 19.12 17.99
C LYS A 409 5.54 19.28 19.52
N ARG A 410 6.62 19.95 19.94
CA ARG A 410 6.96 20.19 21.34
C ARG A 410 5.98 21.16 22.03
N VAL A 411 5.91 21.07 23.36
CA VAL A 411 5.19 22.01 24.23
C VAL A 411 6.23 22.81 25.02
N SER A 412 6.17 24.14 24.95
CA SER A 412 7.11 25.01 25.65
C SER A 412 7.00 24.88 27.18
N HIS A 413 8.12 25.10 27.89
CA HIS A 413 8.16 25.02 29.37
C HIS A 413 7.16 25.98 30.02
N ARG A 414 7.11 27.21 29.53
CA ARG A 414 6.20 28.25 30.03
C ARG A 414 4.73 27.89 29.86
N ALA A 415 4.35 27.23 28.74
CA ALA A 415 2.99 26.75 28.56
C ALA A 415 2.62 25.69 29.61
N ARG A 416 3.55 24.78 29.95
CA ARG A 416 3.34 23.78 31.00
C ARG A 416 3.20 24.39 32.39
N GLU A 417 4.01 25.41 32.71
CA GLU A 417 3.93 26.11 33.99
C GLU A 417 2.59 26.81 34.19
N LEU A 418 2.03 27.41 33.13
CA LEU A 418 0.72 28.08 33.19
C LEU A 418 -0.41 27.11 33.52
N VAL A 419 -0.49 25.99 32.80
CA VAL A 419 -1.57 25.01 33.02
C VAL A 419 -1.37 24.16 34.27
N ALA A 420 -0.18 24.12 34.86
CA ALA A 420 0.03 23.44 36.14
C ALA A 420 -0.74 24.09 37.30
N GLN A 421 -1.21 25.33 37.13
CA GLN A 421 -1.97 26.08 38.13
C GLN A 421 -3.48 26.13 37.82
N ASP A 422 -3.91 25.60 36.68
CA ASP A 422 -5.28 25.68 36.17
C ASP A 422 -5.76 24.34 35.60
N ASP A 423 -6.73 23.71 36.28
CA ASP A 423 -7.33 22.45 35.86
C ASP A 423 -8.29 22.60 34.66
N ALA A 424 -8.61 23.83 34.23
CA ALA A 424 -9.49 24.07 33.09
C ALA A 424 -8.82 23.77 31.74
N ILE A 425 -7.49 23.92 31.64
CA ILE A 425 -6.76 23.75 30.40
C ILE A 425 -5.73 22.63 30.50
N LEU A 426 -5.74 21.71 29.54
CA LEU A 426 -4.70 20.68 29.42
C LEU A 426 -3.90 20.88 28.12
N VAL A 427 -2.60 20.58 28.17
CA VAL A 427 -1.70 20.67 27.02
C VAL A 427 -1.05 19.33 26.74
N PHE A 428 -1.00 18.96 25.46
CA PHE A 428 -0.45 17.69 25.02
C PHE A 428 0.36 17.87 23.73
N ASN A 429 1.51 17.21 23.64
CA ASN A 429 1.90 16.70 22.33
C ASN A 429 1.07 15.46 21.97
N LEU A 430 1.02 15.07 20.69
CA LEU A 430 0.19 13.97 20.23
C LEU A 430 0.49 12.66 20.99
N SER A 431 1.76 12.35 21.26
CA SER A 431 2.14 11.16 22.02
C SER A 431 1.63 11.19 23.48
N GLU A 432 1.63 12.36 24.12
CA GLU A 432 1.07 12.58 25.45
C GLU A 432 -0.44 12.41 25.45
N PHE A 433 -1.14 13.00 24.47
CA PHE A 433 -2.58 12.83 24.31
C PHE A 433 -2.96 11.35 24.17
N LEU A 434 -2.29 10.64 23.26
CA LEU A 434 -2.54 9.21 23.06
C LEU A 434 -2.24 8.39 24.31
N ARG A 435 -1.13 8.67 25.00
CA ARG A 435 -0.77 7.97 26.24
C ARG A 435 -1.74 8.24 27.38
N GLN A 436 -2.14 9.49 27.58
CA GLN A 436 -2.90 9.89 28.77
C GLN A 436 -4.40 9.69 28.59
N MET A 437 -4.92 9.88 27.37
CA MET A 437 -6.36 9.91 27.12
C MET A 437 -6.89 8.66 26.40
N VAL A 438 -6.06 7.96 25.62
CA VAL A 438 -6.53 6.93 24.68
C VAL A 438 -6.02 5.53 25.02
N TRP A 439 -4.71 5.36 25.09
CA TRP A 439 -4.03 4.07 25.16
C TRP A 439 -3.32 3.77 26.50
N GLY A 440 -3.49 4.63 27.51
CA GLY A 440 -2.79 4.55 28.80
C GLY A 440 -2.77 3.15 29.41
N PRO A 441 -3.94 2.52 29.63
CA PRO A 441 -4.01 1.17 30.20
C PRO A 441 -3.19 0.12 29.42
N TYR A 442 -3.19 0.20 28.08
CA TYR A 442 -2.40 -0.68 27.24
C TYR A 442 -0.89 -0.43 27.42
N PHE A 443 -0.47 0.84 27.37
CA PHE A 443 0.95 1.21 27.49
C PHE A 443 1.52 0.78 28.84
N ASP A 444 0.77 1.03 29.91
CA ASP A 444 1.16 0.64 31.27
C ASP A 444 1.21 -0.88 31.42
N THR A 445 0.28 -1.60 30.80
CA THR A 445 0.28 -3.08 30.81
C THR A 445 1.54 -3.64 30.14
N ILE A 446 1.91 -3.14 28.96
CA ILE A 446 3.11 -3.59 28.25
C ILE A 446 4.37 -3.26 29.05
N MET A 447 4.50 -2.01 29.52
CA MET A 447 5.65 -1.56 30.31
C MET A 447 5.80 -2.38 31.60
N SER A 448 4.73 -2.51 32.37
CA SER A 448 4.71 -3.26 33.62
C SER A 448 5.02 -4.74 33.41
N SER A 449 4.46 -5.37 32.36
CA SER A 449 4.70 -6.79 32.08
C SER A 449 6.18 -7.10 31.80
N VAL A 450 6.86 -6.23 31.05
CA VAL A 450 8.27 -6.39 30.70
C VAL A 450 9.18 -6.07 31.89
N GLU A 451 8.86 -5.05 32.67
CA GLU A 451 9.67 -4.64 33.82
C GLU A 451 9.54 -5.61 35.00
N LYS A 452 8.33 -6.11 35.27
CA LYS A 452 8.07 -7.12 36.32
C LYS A 452 8.87 -8.40 36.07
N ASP A 453 8.85 -8.90 34.84
CA ASP A 453 9.58 -10.11 34.44
C ASP A 453 11.07 -9.80 34.12
N GLN A 454 11.49 -8.54 34.26
CA GLN A 454 12.83 -8.02 33.94
C GLN A 454 13.31 -8.37 32.52
N ILE A 455 12.38 -8.53 31.58
CA ILE A 455 12.67 -8.91 30.19
C ILE A 455 13.60 -7.87 29.56
N ASN A 456 13.39 -6.58 29.82
CA ASN A 456 14.25 -5.49 29.34
C ASN A 456 15.73 -5.60 29.76
N LYS A 457 16.04 -6.35 30.83
CA LYS A 457 17.41 -6.58 31.30
C LYS A 457 17.92 -7.98 30.91
N LEU A 458 17.04 -8.97 31.00
CA LEU A 458 17.38 -10.39 30.87
C LEU A 458 17.26 -10.91 29.43
N TYR A 459 16.55 -10.22 28.54
CA TYR A 459 16.35 -10.67 27.17
C TYR A 459 17.66 -10.63 26.39
N VAL A 460 18.01 -11.76 25.78
CA VAL A 460 19.11 -11.91 24.82
C VAL A 460 18.48 -12.04 23.44
N ASP A 461 19.02 -11.27 22.50
CA ASP A 461 18.53 -11.26 21.13
C ASP A 461 18.67 -12.64 20.49
N LEU A 462 17.63 -13.06 19.77
CA LEU A 462 17.54 -14.40 19.20
C LEU A 462 18.14 -14.39 17.80
N ALA A 463 18.84 -15.46 17.43
CA ALA A 463 19.21 -15.68 16.04
C ALA A 463 18.07 -16.41 15.31
N CYS A 464 17.90 -16.13 14.02
CA CYS A 464 16.90 -16.77 13.19
C CYS A 464 17.48 -17.22 11.85
N TYR A 465 16.73 -18.03 11.11
CA TYR A 465 17.08 -18.41 9.76
C TYR A 465 15.84 -18.58 8.89
N LYS A 466 16.01 -18.35 7.60
CA LYS A 466 15.03 -18.62 6.56
C LYS A 466 15.41 -19.91 5.85
N GLN A 467 14.45 -20.81 5.68
CA GLN A 467 14.67 -22.04 4.91
C GLN A 467 14.45 -21.74 3.43
N GLU A 468 15.43 -22.10 2.61
CA GLU A 468 15.28 -22.18 1.17
C GLU A 468 14.76 -23.57 0.82
N MET A 469 13.62 -23.62 0.14
CA MET A 469 12.96 -24.86 -0.28
C MET A 469 13.06 -25.00 -1.79
N SER A 470 13.25 -26.22 -2.30
CA SER A 470 13.19 -26.55 -3.72
C SER A 470 11.74 -26.53 -4.20
N GLU A 471 11.54 -26.56 -5.52
CA GLU A 471 10.19 -26.72 -6.11
C GLU A 471 9.51 -28.03 -5.67
N GLU A 472 10.29 -29.05 -5.31
CA GLU A 472 9.82 -30.35 -4.82
C GLU A 472 9.53 -30.35 -3.30
N GLY A 473 9.86 -29.24 -2.60
CA GLY A 473 9.61 -29.06 -1.17
C GLY A 473 10.74 -29.50 -0.24
N ASP A 474 11.90 -29.85 -0.79
CA ASP A 474 13.09 -30.23 -0.03
C ASP A 474 13.89 -29.00 0.43
N GLU A 475 14.50 -29.07 1.61
CA GLU A 475 15.35 -27.99 2.12
C GLU A 475 16.68 -27.95 1.34
N VAL A 476 16.92 -26.88 0.57
CA VAL A 476 18.13 -26.69 -0.26
C VAL A 476 19.19 -25.83 0.42
N GLY A 477 18.77 -25.00 1.38
CA GLY A 477 19.66 -24.05 2.04
C GLY A 477 19.03 -23.36 3.25
N ARG A 478 19.86 -22.68 4.03
CA ARG A 478 19.43 -21.82 5.14
C ARG A 478 20.17 -20.49 5.08
N GLU A 479 19.41 -19.40 5.01
CA GLU A 479 19.94 -18.06 5.19
C GLU A 479 19.83 -17.68 6.67
N THR A 480 20.96 -17.42 7.33
CA THR A 480 21.01 -17.20 8.78
C THR A 480 21.21 -15.74 9.14
N TYR A 481 20.53 -15.29 10.17
CA TYR A 481 20.62 -13.94 10.74
C TYR A 481 20.91 -14.03 12.23
N GLU A 482 21.95 -13.32 12.68
CA GLU A 482 22.40 -13.38 14.08
C GLU A 482 21.51 -12.56 15.03
N SER A 483 20.68 -11.65 14.51
CA SER A 483 19.80 -10.75 15.29
C SER A 483 18.39 -10.72 14.69
N LEU A 484 17.43 -11.25 15.45
CA LEU A 484 16.02 -11.17 15.13
C LEU A 484 15.51 -9.74 15.31
N ASP A 485 15.98 -9.03 16.34
CA ASP A 485 15.61 -7.62 16.56
C ASP A 485 15.97 -6.75 15.35
N GLN A 486 17.17 -6.92 14.79
CA GLN A 486 17.62 -6.17 13.60
C GLN A 486 16.85 -6.59 12.35
N TYR A 487 16.64 -7.89 12.15
CA TYR A 487 15.86 -8.40 11.03
C TYR A 487 14.46 -7.80 10.97
N VAL A 488 13.76 -7.79 12.12
CA VAL A 488 12.39 -7.26 12.18
C VAL A 488 12.39 -5.73 12.08
N ASP A 489 13.44 -5.04 12.54
CA ASP A 489 13.58 -3.59 12.35
C ASP A 489 13.74 -3.25 10.85
N ASP A 490 14.56 -4.00 10.11
CA ASP A 490 14.75 -3.81 8.67
C ASP A 490 13.45 -4.11 7.90
N TRP A 491 12.80 -5.25 8.21
CA TRP A 491 11.50 -5.62 7.66
C TRP A 491 10.41 -4.57 7.90
N LEU A 492 10.41 -3.88 9.05
CA LEU A 492 9.45 -2.80 9.32
C LEU A 492 9.62 -1.61 8.37
N THR A 493 10.82 -1.37 7.85
CA THR A 493 11.13 -0.28 6.91
C THR A 493 10.87 -0.64 5.45
N GLU A 494 10.79 -1.94 5.13
CA GLU A 494 10.54 -2.43 3.78
C GLU A 494 9.10 -2.16 3.31
N ARG A 495 8.98 -1.74 2.04
CA ARG A 495 7.70 -1.55 1.34
C ARG A 495 7.24 -2.90 0.76
N GLY A 496 6.09 -3.41 1.18
CA GLY A 496 5.52 -4.66 0.66
C GLY A 496 4.55 -5.34 1.64
N LYS A 497 3.76 -6.31 1.14
CA LYS A 497 2.71 -7.04 1.88
C LYS A 497 3.21 -8.28 2.65
N MET A 498 4.50 -8.34 2.98
CA MET A 498 5.07 -9.52 3.64
C MET A 498 4.88 -9.43 5.16
N HIS A 499 4.27 -10.46 5.74
CA HIS A 499 4.10 -10.64 7.18
C HIS A 499 5.12 -11.65 7.69
N ILE A 500 5.44 -11.65 8.99
CA ILE A 500 6.40 -12.60 9.56
C ILE A 500 5.64 -13.70 10.30
N SER A 501 5.91 -14.95 9.96
CA SER A 501 5.59 -16.12 10.77
C SER A 501 6.86 -16.60 11.46
N LEU A 502 6.96 -16.37 12.77
CA LEU A 502 8.09 -16.75 13.59
C LEU A 502 7.85 -18.10 14.26
N LEU A 503 8.59 -19.11 13.79
CA LEU A 503 8.48 -20.49 14.23
C LEU A 503 9.62 -20.86 15.16
N GLY A 504 9.30 -21.70 16.14
CA GLY A 504 10.30 -22.28 17.01
C GLY A 504 9.70 -23.27 17.98
N GLU A 505 10.54 -24.05 18.63
CA GLU A 505 10.10 -25.05 19.59
C GLU A 505 9.55 -24.44 20.89
N PHE A 506 8.95 -25.28 21.73
CA PHE A 506 8.54 -24.87 23.06
C PHE A 506 9.74 -24.37 23.87
N GLY A 507 9.59 -23.22 24.53
CA GLY A 507 10.67 -22.60 25.31
C GLY A 507 11.73 -21.86 24.48
N ALA A 508 11.62 -21.79 23.15
CA ALA A 508 12.59 -21.11 22.28
C ALA A 508 12.62 -19.56 22.42
N GLY A 509 11.81 -18.97 23.29
CA GLY A 509 11.83 -17.52 23.57
C GLY A 509 10.85 -16.65 22.76
N LYS A 510 9.97 -17.24 21.94
CA LYS A 510 8.96 -16.51 21.12
C LYS A 510 8.17 -15.45 21.91
N THR A 511 7.52 -15.84 23.01
CA THR A 511 6.76 -14.91 23.86
C THR A 511 7.63 -13.82 24.49
N TRP A 512 8.88 -14.15 24.88
CA TRP A 512 9.82 -13.16 25.40
C TRP A 512 10.19 -12.13 24.32
N PHE A 513 10.44 -12.58 23.09
CA PHE A 513 10.66 -11.70 21.94
C PHE A 513 9.43 -10.80 21.69
N CYS A 514 8.22 -11.35 21.60
CA CYS A 514 7.01 -10.56 21.36
C CYS A 514 6.84 -9.42 22.38
N ARG A 515 7.03 -9.71 23.68
CA ARG A 515 6.94 -8.73 24.76
C ARG A 515 8.07 -7.70 24.72
N HIS A 516 9.31 -8.16 24.55
CA HIS A 516 10.49 -7.30 24.42
C HIS A 516 10.35 -6.34 23.24
N TYR A 517 9.99 -6.88 22.07
CA TYR A 517 9.88 -6.12 20.84
C TYR A 517 8.72 -5.13 20.89
N ALA A 518 7.55 -5.53 21.43
CA ALA A 518 6.44 -4.61 21.68
C ALA A 518 6.86 -3.44 22.58
N TYR A 519 7.60 -3.71 23.67
CA TYR A 519 8.12 -2.66 24.56
C TYR A 519 9.15 -1.75 23.87
N ARG A 520 10.07 -2.31 23.09
CA ARG A 520 11.07 -1.56 22.30
C ARG A 520 10.38 -0.64 21.29
N GLN A 521 9.42 -1.14 20.53
CA GLN A 521 8.68 -0.33 19.55
C GLN A 521 7.77 0.69 20.23
N LEU A 522 7.16 0.37 21.38
CA LEU A 522 6.34 1.33 22.13
C LEU A 522 7.18 2.51 22.62
N LYS A 523 8.40 2.26 23.12
CA LYS A 523 9.34 3.34 23.49
C LYS A 523 9.73 4.23 22.31
N ARG A 524 9.84 3.67 21.10
CA ARG A 524 10.11 4.45 19.88
C ARG A 524 8.88 5.23 19.43
N TYR A 525 7.71 4.61 19.51
CA TYR A 525 6.42 5.25 19.21
C TYR A 525 6.18 6.46 20.11
N LEU A 526 6.42 6.35 21.41
CA LEU A 526 6.28 7.47 22.35
C LEU A 526 7.24 8.63 22.11
N LYS A 527 8.31 8.44 21.33
CA LYS A 527 9.24 9.51 20.93
C LYS A 527 8.83 10.20 19.64
N ASP A 528 8.08 9.52 18.77
CA ASP A 528 7.77 9.96 17.41
C ASP A 528 6.50 9.25 16.89
N ALA A 529 5.37 9.47 17.57
CA ALA A 529 4.11 8.80 17.27
C ALA A 529 3.60 9.02 15.82
N PRO A 530 3.75 10.21 15.20
CA PRO A 530 3.25 10.43 13.84
C PRO A 530 3.87 9.50 12.79
N ASN A 531 5.18 9.21 12.93
CA ASN A 531 5.98 8.49 11.94
C ASN A 531 6.25 7.02 12.30
N ARG A 532 5.70 6.53 13.42
CA ARG A 532 5.95 5.18 13.92
C ARG A 532 4.66 4.39 14.02
N ARG A 533 4.78 3.07 13.90
CA ARG A 533 3.67 2.14 14.12
C ARG A 533 3.49 1.89 15.60
N LEU A 534 2.27 1.95 16.10
CA LEU A 534 1.92 1.52 17.44
C LEU A 534 1.99 -0.02 17.48
N PRO A 535 2.85 -0.64 18.31
CA PRO A 535 2.80 -2.09 18.49
C PRO A 535 1.52 -2.44 19.24
N LEU A 536 0.76 -3.41 18.73
CA LEU A 536 -0.39 -4.01 19.38
C LEU A 536 -0.11 -5.49 19.61
N LEU A 537 0.27 -5.84 20.83
CA LEU A 537 0.50 -7.23 21.25
C LEU A 537 -0.83 -7.89 21.60
N ILE A 538 -1.12 -9.06 21.05
CA ILE A 538 -2.30 -9.85 21.37
C ILE A 538 -1.84 -11.27 21.68
N THR A 539 -2.08 -11.72 22.90
CA THR A 539 -1.72 -13.07 23.33
C THR A 539 -2.84 -14.04 22.98
N LEU A 540 -2.61 -14.87 21.98
CA LEU A 540 -3.59 -15.81 21.44
C LEU A 540 -3.99 -16.92 22.44
N ARG A 541 -3.13 -17.21 23.44
CA ARG A 541 -3.41 -18.16 24.53
C ARG A 541 -4.73 -17.93 25.26
N ALA A 542 -5.12 -16.66 25.43
CA ALA A 542 -6.33 -16.31 26.16
C ALA A 542 -7.61 -16.68 25.40
N PHE A 543 -7.49 -17.07 24.12
CA PHE A 543 -8.59 -17.27 23.19
C PHE A 543 -8.69 -18.75 22.82
N THR A 544 -9.38 -19.55 23.65
CA THR A 544 -9.43 -21.01 23.50
C THR A 544 -10.64 -21.53 22.71
N LYS A 545 -11.40 -20.67 22.03
CA LYS A 545 -12.62 -21.02 21.27
C LYS A 545 -12.53 -20.48 19.84
N ALA A 546 -13.29 -21.06 18.92
CA ALA A 546 -13.52 -20.47 17.59
C ALA A 546 -14.20 -19.10 17.77
N MET A 547 -13.43 -18.04 17.62
CA MET A 547 -13.87 -16.65 17.76
C MET A 547 -13.55 -15.91 16.46
N SER A 548 -14.42 -14.99 16.07
CA SER A 548 -14.15 -14.18 14.88
C SER A 548 -13.00 -13.20 15.14
N ALA A 549 -12.38 -12.74 14.05
CA ALA A 549 -11.36 -11.70 14.08
C ALA A 549 -11.82 -10.46 14.89
N GLU A 550 -13.08 -10.06 14.70
CA GLU A 550 -13.71 -8.96 15.42
C GLU A 550 -13.79 -9.20 16.93
N GLN A 551 -14.21 -10.40 17.35
CA GLN A 551 -14.28 -10.75 18.77
C GLN A 551 -12.90 -10.78 19.42
N LEU A 552 -11.89 -11.32 18.73
CA LEU A 552 -10.51 -11.33 19.21
C LEU A 552 -10.01 -9.92 19.51
N ILE A 553 -10.19 -8.99 18.56
CA ILE A 553 -9.76 -7.60 18.71
C ILE A 553 -10.55 -6.89 19.80
N ASN A 554 -11.88 -7.04 19.82
CA ASN A 554 -12.71 -6.39 20.85
C ASN A 554 -12.33 -6.87 22.25
N ASN A 555 -12.13 -8.18 22.44
CA ASN A 555 -11.71 -8.71 23.74
C ASN A 555 -10.30 -8.24 24.12
N ALA A 556 -9.35 -8.21 23.17
CA ALA A 556 -8.02 -7.70 23.44
C ALA A 556 -8.05 -6.22 23.89
N LEU A 557 -8.77 -5.37 23.17
CA LEU A 557 -8.81 -3.92 23.43
C LEU A 557 -9.66 -3.58 24.67
N LEU A 558 -10.85 -4.18 24.79
CA LEU A 558 -11.84 -3.81 25.81
C LEU A 558 -11.71 -4.62 27.11
N GLU A 559 -11.43 -5.92 27.03
CA GLU A 559 -11.40 -6.79 28.22
C GLU A 559 -9.98 -6.92 28.79
N GLN A 560 -9.02 -7.27 27.93
CA GLN A 560 -7.62 -7.47 28.35
C GLN A 560 -6.95 -6.13 28.69
N TYR A 561 -7.03 -5.15 27.79
CA TYR A 561 -6.40 -3.84 28.00
C TYR A 561 -7.31 -2.80 28.64
N ARG A 562 -8.61 -3.07 28.79
CA ARG A 562 -9.56 -2.16 29.46
C ARG A 562 -9.58 -0.76 28.86
N LEU A 563 -9.45 -0.66 27.54
CA LEU A 563 -9.56 0.61 26.83
C LEU A 563 -11.02 1.08 26.86
N SER A 564 -11.21 2.37 27.10
CA SER A 564 -12.54 2.98 27.21
C SER A 564 -13.16 3.31 25.85
N PHE A 565 -12.94 2.44 24.85
CA PHE A 565 -13.48 2.68 23.51
C PHE A 565 -15.00 2.51 23.49
N VAL A 566 -15.68 3.40 22.78
CA VAL A 566 -17.15 3.40 22.64
C VAL A 566 -17.52 3.04 21.20
N GLY A 567 -18.53 2.20 21.03
CA GLY A 567 -18.92 1.68 19.71
C GLY A 567 -18.13 0.43 19.30
N SER A 568 -17.78 0.31 18.01
CA SER A 568 -17.02 -0.84 17.49
C SER A 568 -15.51 -0.59 17.58
N ALA A 569 -14.87 -1.12 18.63
CA ALA A 569 -13.41 -1.08 18.78
C ALA A 569 -12.70 -1.75 17.58
N PHE A 570 -13.34 -2.75 16.98
CA PHE A 570 -12.87 -3.39 15.75
C PHE A 570 -12.83 -2.43 14.55
N GLN A 571 -13.83 -1.56 14.35
CA GLN A 571 -13.79 -0.58 13.25
C GLN A 571 -12.63 0.42 13.41
N ILE A 572 -12.39 0.87 14.65
CA ILE A 572 -11.25 1.75 14.97
C ILE A 572 -9.94 1.04 14.67
N PHE A 573 -9.81 -0.21 15.12
CA PHE A 573 -8.66 -1.05 14.81
C PHE A 573 -8.44 -1.21 13.29
N GLN A 574 -9.50 -1.53 12.53
CA GLN A 574 -9.42 -1.74 11.09
C GLN A 574 -8.92 -0.47 10.38
N GLU A 575 -9.45 0.70 10.76
CA GLU A 575 -9.03 1.95 10.15
C GLU A 575 -7.56 2.28 10.42
N LEU A 576 -7.07 2.05 11.64
CA LEU A 576 -5.66 2.23 11.99
C LEU A 576 -4.75 1.25 11.24
N ASN A 577 -5.19 0.00 11.12
CA ASN A 577 -4.43 -1.03 10.43
C ASN A 577 -4.33 -0.74 8.92
N ARG A 578 -5.45 -0.33 8.29
CA ARG A 578 -5.53 0.09 6.89
C ARG A 578 -4.65 1.30 6.58
N ARG A 579 -4.55 2.26 7.51
CA ARG A 579 -3.64 3.41 7.42
C ARG A 579 -2.17 3.05 7.70
N GLY A 580 -1.86 1.81 8.03
CA GLY A 580 -0.49 1.37 8.35
C GLY A 580 0.04 1.95 9.67
N LYS A 581 -0.83 2.31 10.60
CA LYS A 581 -0.46 2.88 11.91
C LYS A 581 -0.19 1.81 12.98
N LEU A 582 -0.49 0.55 12.71
CA LEU A 582 -0.29 -0.57 13.64
C LEU A 582 0.86 -1.48 13.21
N LEU A 583 1.52 -2.07 14.21
CA LEU A 583 2.32 -3.29 14.13
C LEU A 583 1.61 -4.35 14.96
N LEU A 584 1.02 -5.36 14.33
CA LEU A 584 0.30 -6.41 15.04
C LEU A 584 1.26 -7.52 15.44
N ILE A 585 1.28 -7.89 16.72
CA ILE A 585 2.10 -8.97 17.25
C ILE A 585 1.17 -10.00 17.88
N LEU A 586 0.98 -11.12 17.19
CA LEU A 586 0.08 -12.20 17.57
C LEU A 586 0.90 -13.35 18.19
N ASP A 587 0.86 -13.46 19.51
CA ASP A 587 1.71 -14.37 20.28
C ASP A 587 0.98 -15.68 20.66
N GLY A 588 1.49 -16.83 20.23
CA GLY A 588 1.04 -18.15 20.67
C GLY A 588 -0.10 -18.79 19.88
N PHE A 589 -0.03 -18.80 18.54
CA PHE A 589 -1.03 -19.49 17.69
C PHE A 589 -1.17 -20.98 18.03
N ASP A 590 -0.06 -21.65 18.38
CA ASP A 590 -0.07 -23.06 18.78
C ASP A 590 -0.90 -23.31 20.04
N GLU A 591 -1.07 -22.30 20.90
CA GLU A 591 -1.81 -22.45 22.15
C GLU A 591 -3.33 -22.49 21.94
N MET A 592 -3.83 -21.82 20.89
CA MET A 592 -5.22 -21.97 20.43
C MET A 592 -5.46 -23.35 19.79
N ALA A 593 -4.42 -23.95 19.20
CA ALA A 593 -4.51 -25.19 18.44
C ALA A 593 -4.42 -26.47 19.29
N ARG A 594 -3.98 -26.40 20.55
CA ARG A 594 -3.71 -27.58 21.40
C ARG A 594 -4.91 -28.43 21.78
N GLN A 595 -6.14 -27.92 21.70
CA GLN A 595 -7.36 -28.59 22.19
C GLN A 595 -8.50 -28.63 21.17
N VAL A 596 -8.21 -28.30 19.92
CA VAL A 596 -9.22 -28.21 18.85
C VAL A 596 -8.82 -29.11 17.69
N ASP A 597 -9.81 -29.50 16.87
CA ASP A 597 -9.55 -30.32 15.70
C ASP A 597 -8.80 -29.52 14.62
N TYR A 598 -8.23 -30.24 13.64
CA TYR A 598 -7.49 -29.66 12.53
C TYR A 598 -8.28 -28.56 11.81
N GLN A 599 -9.58 -28.78 11.58
CA GLN A 599 -10.43 -27.82 10.89
C GLN A 599 -10.55 -26.50 11.66
N THR A 600 -10.67 -26.57 12.99
CA THR A 600 -10.73 -25.38 13.85
C THR A 600 -9.41 -24.60 13.85
N VAL A 601 -8.26 -25.28 13.75
CA VAL A 601 -6.95 -24.62 13.61
C VAL A 601 -6.89 -23.81 12.31
N VAL A 602 -7.34 -24.42 11.20
CA VAL A 602 -7.41 -23.76 9.88
C VAL A 602 -8.40 -22.59 9.91
N ASP A 603 -9.59 -22.78 10.47
CA ASP A 603 -10.61 -21.72 10.58
C ASP A 603 -10.07 -20.53 11.39
N ASN A 604 -9.37 -20.78 12.51
CA ASN A 604 -8.74 -19.74 13.31
C ASN A 604 -7.63 -18.99 12.56
N PHE A 605 -6.82 -19.69 11.75
CA PHE A 605 -5.82 -19.04 10.91
C PHE A 605 -6.47 -18.07 9.91
N TRP A 606 -7.55 -18.49 9.25
CA TRP A 606 -8.27 -17.64 8.30
C TRP A 606 -8.94 -16.45 8.98
N GLU A 607 -9.47 -16.60 10.19
CA GLU A 607 -9.96 -15.47 10.96
C GLU A 607 -8.83 -14.47 11.29
N LEU A 608 -7.64 -14.95 11.67
CA LEU A 608 -6.48 -14.06 11.85
C LEU A 608 -6.06 -13.38 10.54
N ALA A 609 -6.14 -14.09 9.41
CA ALA A 609 -5.83 -13.54 8.09
C ALA A 609 -6.76 -12.38 7.69
N ARG A 610 -7.99 -12.30 8.22
CA ARG A 610 -8.89 -11.14 8.02
C ARG A 610 -8.39 -9.87 8.70
N LEU A 611 -7.48 -9.97 9.66
CA LEU A 611 -6.86 -8.81 10.30
C LEU A 611 -5.78 -8.15 9.43
N ILE A 612 -5.49 -8.69 8.25
CA ILE A 612 -4.43 -8.22 7.37
C ILE A 612 -5.01 -7.28 6.31
N ASP A 613 -4.38 -6.11 6.20
CA ASP A 613 -4.66 -5.09 5.18
C ASP A 613 -3.37 -4.76 4.39
N ASP A 614 -3.47 -4.05 3.28
CA ASP A 614 -2.37 -3.77 2.34
C ASP A 614 -1.19 -3.02 2.99
N SER A 615 -1.48 -2.19 4.00
CA SER A 615 -0.46 -1.44 4.75
C SER A 615 -0.08 -2.07 6.10
N SER A 616 -0.64 -3.24 6.42
CA SER A 616 -0.44 -3.88 7.73
C SER A 616 0.93 -4.56 7.84
N LYS A 617 1.49 -4.55 9.05
CA LYS A 617 2.72 -5.28 9.41
C LYS A 617 2.33 -6.22 10.56
N VAL A 618 2.47 -7.52 10.34
CA VAL A 618 1.99 -8.55 11.28
C VAL A 618 3.11 -9.53 11.57
N ILE A 619 3.29 -9.84 12.85
CA ILE A 619 4.15 -10.92 13.35
C ILE A 619 3.23 -11.95 13.98
N LEU A 620 3.24 -13.18 13.48
CA LEU A 620 2.53 -14.33 14.02
C LEU A 620 3.54 -15.33 14.56
N THR A 621 3.39 -15.76 15.81
CA THR A 621 4.26 -16.79 16.39
C THR A 621 3.55 -18.12 16.54
N SER A 622 4.26 -19.22 16.24
CA SER A 622 3.73 -20.58 16.37
C SER A 622 4.84 -21.61 16.60
N ARG A 623 4.46 -22.85 16.88
CA ARG A 623 5.37 -24.01 16.74
C ARG A 623 5.38 -24.46 15.28
N THR A 624 6.50 -25.08 14.91
CA THR A 624 6.74 -25.58 13.55
C THR A 624 5.63 -26.52 13.06
N GLU A 625 5.14 -27.41 13.92
CA GLU A 625 4.12 -28.42 13.59
C GLU A 625 2.76 -27.81 13.23
N TYR A 626 2.24 -26.91 14.07
CA TYR A 626 0.92 -26.29 13.85
C TYR A 626 0.90 -25.33 12.66
N PHE A 627 2.04 -24.74 12.31
CA PHE A 627 2.14 -23.89 11.12
C PHE A 627 2.17 -24.68 9.82
N ARG A 628 2.72 -25.91 9.82
CA ARG A 628 2.62 -26.79 8.64
C ARG A 628 1.17 -27.03 8.25
N TRP A 629 0.29 -27.24 9.23
CA TRP A 629 -1.14 -27.42 8.99
C TRP A 629 -1.78 -26.21 8.31
N ALA A 630 -1.41 -24.99 8.70
CA ALA A 630 -1.87 -23.78 8.04
C ALA A 630 -1.36 -23.69 6.59
N LYS A 631 -0.06 -23.93 6.35
CA LYS A 631 0.55 -23.93 5.02
C LYS A 631 0.01 -25.03 4.09
N GLU A 632 -0.21 -26.22 4.62
CA GLU A 632 -0.85 -27.34 3.90
C GLU A 632 -2.28 -26.98 3.54
N SER A 633 -3.01 -26.30 4.42
CA SER A 633 -4.37 -25.84 4.13
C SER A 633 -4.41 -24.76 3.03
N GLU A 634 -3.43 -23.84 2.96
CA GLU A 634 -3.31 -22.88 1.85
C GLU A 634 -3.18 -23.63 0.51
N LYS A 635 -2.29 -24.63 0.43
CA LYS A 635 -2.11 -25.47 -0.78
C LYS A 635 -3.33 -26.32 -1.12
N ILE A 636 -4.03 -26.87 -0.12
CA ILE A 636 -5.23 -27.70 -0.32
C ILE A 636 -6.42 -26.84 -0.80
N LEU A 637 -6.55 -25.62 -0.28
CA LEU A 637 -7.62 -24.68 -0.66
C LEU A 637 -7.36 -24.02 -2.03
N GLU A 638 -6.11 -23.90 -2.45
CA GLU A 638 -5.72 -23.59 -3.85
C GLU A 638 -6.22 -24.67 -4.84
N GLY A 639 -6.53 -25.89 -4.37
CA GLY A 639 -7.04 -27.03 -5.16
C GLY A 639 -8.51 -27.40 -4.99
N LYS A 640 -9.30 -26.66 -4.18
CA LYS A 640 -10.73 -26.90 -3.83
C LYS A 640 -11.10 -28.31 -3.32
N GLU A 641 -11.37 -28.41 -2.01
CA GLU A 641 -12.56 -29.10 -1.45
C GLU A 641 -12.60 -28.89 0.08
N PHE A 642 -13.39 -27.92 0.57
CA PHE A 642 -14.09 -27.99 1.86
C PHE A 642 -15.14 -26.88 1.89
N GLY A 643 -16.42 -27.26 1.94
CA GLY A 643 -17.56 -26.39 1.71
C GLY A 643 -17.82 -25.31 2.76
N ARG A 644 -16.97 -24.27 2.85
CA ARG A 644 -17.27 -23.01 3.55
C ARG A 644 -16.80 -21.80 2.73
N ARG A 645 -17.69 -20.82 2.56
CA ARG A 645 -17.46 -19.53 1.88
C ARG A 645 -16.59 -18.60 2.74
N ILE A 646 -15.28 -18.83 2.81
CA ILE A 646 -14.34 -17.79 3.27
C ILE A 646 -13.59 -17.29 2.04
N ILE A 647 -14.11 -16.22 1.45
CA ILE A 647 -13.55 -15.59 0.24
C ILE A 647 -12.44 -14.63 0.70
N LEU A 648 -11.24 -15.13 0.99
CA LEU A 648 -10.02 -14.32 0.95
C LEU A 648 -9.39 -14.52 -0.45
N LEU A 649 -9.42 -13.48 -1.27
CA LEU A 649 -9.07 -13.51 -2.71
C LEU A 649 -7.56 -13.76 -2.97
N SER A 650 -6.72 -13.68 -1.94
CA SER A 650 -5.34 -14.17 -1.93
C SER A 650 -4.93 -14.35 -0.46
N PRO A 651 -4.34 -15.50 -0.05
CA PRO A 651 -3.80 -15.62 1.29
C PRO A 651 -2.68 -14.58 1.49
N PRO A 652 -2.60 -13.95 2.68
CA PRO A 652 -1.55 -13.00 2.98
C PRO A 652 -0.19 -13.69 2.95
N LYS A 653 0.80 -13.07 2.28
CA LYS A 653 2.13 -13.66 2.12
C LYS A 653 2.90 -13.58 3.44
N PHE A 654 3.05 -14.71 4.12
CA PHE A 654 3.91 -14.82 5.29
C PHE A 654 5.30 -15.30 4.88
N GLU A 655 6.30 -14.49 5.22
CA GLU A 655 7.67 -14.94 5.33
C GLU A 655 7.83 -15.79 6.59
N VAL A 656 8.44 -16.96 6.44
CA VAL A 656 8.64 -17.90 7.54
C VAL A 656 10.06 -17.79 8.05
N LEU A 657 10.19 -17.42 9.34
CA LEU A 657 11.46 -17.39 10.05
C LEU A 657 11.47 -18.46 11.12
N HIS A 658 12.58 -19.19 11.22
CA HIS A 658 12.79 -20.19 12.25
C HIS A 658 13.80 -19.68 13.27
N LEU A 659 13.48 -19.84 14.55
CA LEU A 659 14.41 -19.52 15.63
C LEU A 659 15.54 -20.56 15.68
N LYS A 660 16.77 -20.08 15.75
CA LYS A 660 17.95 -20.91 15.98
C LYS A 660 18.08 -21.21 17.48
N PRO A 661 18.57 -22.39 17.87
CA PRO A 661 19.05 -22.61 19.23
C PRO A 661 20.11 -21.56 19.60
N PHE A 662 20.17 -21.16 20.86
CA PHE A 662 21.19 -20.23 21.31
C PHE A 662 22.60 -20.71 20.97
N SER A 663 23.42 -19.79 20.46
CA SER A 663 24.87 -19.96 20.36
C SER A 663 25.52 -20.01 21.75
N ASP A 664 26.75 -20.47 21.83
CA ASP A 664 27.49 -20.52 23.10
C ASP A 664 27.63 -19.13 23.73
N ASP A 665 27.80 -18.09 22.90
CA ASP A 665 27.83 -16.70 23.35
C ASP A 665 26.48 -16.25 23.91
N GLN A 666 25.37 -16.57 23.23
CA GLN A 666 24.02 -16.28 23.74
C GLN A 666 23.72 -17.04 25.03
N ILE A 667 24.15 -18.30 25.16
CA ILE A 667 23.99 -19.10 26.38
C ILE A 667 24.76 -18.45 27.53
N ARG A 668 26.03 -18.10 27.31
CA ARG A 668 26.85 -17.39 28.30
C ARG A 668 26.17 -16.09 28.71
N GLU A 669 25.71 -15.31 27.73
CA GLU A 669 25.05 -14.03 28.00
C GLU A 669 23.77 -14.20 28.85
N VAL A 670 22.93 -15.19 28.55
CA VAL A 670 21.73 -15.50 29.34
C VAL A 670 22.10 -15.83 30.79
N ILE A 671 23.13 -16.67 31.00
CA ILE A 671 23.59 -17.08 32.33
C ILE A 671 24.14 -15.88 33.09
N VAL A 672 25.00 -15.08 32.46
CA VAL A 672 25.62 -13.88 33.03
C VAL A 672 24.57 -12.83 33.40
N ARG A 673 23.59 -12.56 32.54
CA ARG A 673 22.50 -11.62 32.83
C ARG A 673 21.64 -12.07 34.03
N ARG A 674 21.48 -13.39 34.24
CA ARG A 674 20.67 -13.96 35.35
C ARG A 674 21.43 -14.07 36.68
N LEU A 675 22.71 -14.44 36.65
CA LEU A 675 23.50 -14.76 37.85
C LEU A 675 24.52 -13.67 38.21
N GLY A 676 24.67 -12.66 37.35
CA GLY A 676 25.69 -11.61 37.44
C GLY A 676 27.07 -12.08 36.97
N MET A 677 27.94 -11.15 36.55
CA MET A 677 29.25 -11.44 35.95
C MET A 677 30.08 -12.47 36.72
N LYS A 678 30.24 -12.31 38.05
CA LYS A 678 31.14 -13.17 38.84
C LYS A 678 30.72 -14.64 38.88
N ASN A 679 29.45 -14.91 39.16
CA ASN A 679 28.95 -16.29 39.28
C ASN A 679 28.54 -16.85 37.91
N GLY A 680 28.03 -15.99 37.04
CA GLY A 680 27.55 -16.36 35.72
C GLY A 680 28.65 -16.84 34.78
N GLU A 681 29.81 -16.17 34.75
CA GLU A 681 30.95 -16.59 33.91
C GLU A 681 31.45 -18.00 34.29
N VAL A 682 31.61 -18.25 35.59
CA VAL A 682 32.07 -19.56 36.11
C VAL A 682 31.09 -20.67 35.75
N ILE A 683 29.79 -20.42 35.90
CA ILE A 683 28.74 -21.40 35.59
C ILE A 683 28.59 -21.61 34.08
N ALA A 684 28.68 -20.54 33.29
CA ALA A 684 28.64 -20.62 31.84
C ALA A 684 29.79 -21.46 31.30
N ASP A 685 31.02 -21.21 31.76
CA ASP A 685 32.19 -21.99 31.37
C ASP A 685 32.06 -23.46 31.77
N TYR A 686 31.51 -23.74 32.95
CA TYR A 686 31.25 -25.12 33.37
C TYR A 686 30.25 -25.82 32.43
N ILE A 687 29.09 -25.20 32.18
CA ILE A 687 28.03 -25.77 31.34
C ILE A 687 28.53 -25.99 29.91
N LEU A 688 29.19 -24.99 29.31
CA LEU A 688 29.67 -25.04 27.93
C LEU A 688 30.79 -26.06 27.72
N ARG A 689 31.59 -26.38 28.74
CA ARG A 689 32.62 -27.44 28.66
C ARG A 689 32.07 -28.86 28.80
N THR A 690 30.91 -29.01 29.44
CA THR A 690 30.27 -30.31 29.68
C THR A 690 29.24 -30.72 28.61
N ARG A 691 29.02 -29.85 27.62
CA ARG A 691 28.11 -30.06 26.49
C ARG A 691 28.85 -30.69 25.33
#